data_AF-A0A534BN74-F1
#
_entry.id   AF-A0A534BN74-F1
#
_cell.length_a   1.000
_cell.length_b   1.000
_cell.length_c   1.000
_cell.angle_alpha   90.00
_cell.angle_beta   90.00
_cell.angle_gamma   90.00
#
_symmetry.space_group_name_H-M   'P 1'
#
loop_
_entity.id
_entity.type
_entity.pdbx_description
1 polymer ?
#
loop_
_entity_poly.entity_id
_entity_poly.type
_entity_poly.pdbx_seq_one_letter_code
_entity_poly.pdbx_strand_id
1 'polypeptide(L)'
;MNSTGSPGGSRGSIRWPLTRRWVFAALSWLVFAPALAQDNPMPRPPQLERDVQFWIRVYTQIDTNAGFLHDQYNLSVIYDTLHFAPNTTPAERERQVDQARERYGGALRRVADAADAPLSADDQRIKELWGAEGTPARLRSAIDDIRFQLGQADRFRAGLIRSGAWETHIAETLANLGLPAELAVLPHVESSFNPAAYSKVGAAGLWQFMRSTGRRYMRIDSAVDDRLDPFRSTEAAAQLLAYNYRVLGTWPLALTAYNHGTAGVRRAKETLGTDDIARIVRSYNSRTFGFASRNFYVSFLAALDIDRNPEKYFGALQRQSEARFQEVQVPAYVPMTTLERALRIDADKLRALNPALLRSVWDGQQRVPRAYHLRLPLNGSTWTRELLAQRLSPAEMFAGQSSPPRYRVQRGDTLTSVAGRYGVSADTLARLNHLRTGAQLHAGRTITVPETPPVTVAAAAPPAAAAPAPTAATSPAEPAPAAPAPTAATSPAAPAPAAPALTAATPRVALARPSPGGAVPAAVAQRESAEDAAVAAAAAKSRTAATSPQPVSAAQAEALSPALGPAAEAEQNPDPNDYSVAHDDTIRVAGDETLGHYADWLGVSTQHVRELNRFKFHRPVLIGQRIKLDFRKVSREAFEANRREYHRQLQAAYFAAHRIVGTEVYIARPGDSVWTLTQRTAQMPMWLVQQYNPDVDLADLRAGTQIVMPRVEEVGSGG
;
A
#
# COMPACT_ATOMS: atom_id res chain seq x y z
N MET A 1 0.05 41.12 -54.28
CA MET A 1 0.22 39.85 -55.02
C MET A 1 -0.80 38.88 -54.44
N ASN A 2 -2.03 38.74 -54.95
CA ASN A 2 -2.51 38.53 -56.34
C ASN A 2 -2.04 37.15 -56.85
N SER A 3 -2.84 36.23 -57.41
CA SER A 3 -4.30 36.07 -57.67
C SER A 3 -4.53 34.59 -58.12
N THR A 4 -5.69 33.90 -58.21
CA THR A 4 -7.16 34.02 -57.92
C THR A 4 -7.75 32.57 -58.05
N GLY A 5 -8.98 32.19 -57.66
CA GLY A 5 -10.14 32.88 -57.07
C GLY A 5 -11.38 31.95 -57.00
N SER A 6 -12.47 32.41 -56.37
CA SER A 6 -13.82 31.76 -56.30
C SER A 6 -14.70 32.13 -57.51
N PRO A 7 -15.85 31.48 -57.86
CA PRO A 7 -16.99 31.05 -56.99
C PRO A 7 -17.60 29.65 -57.36
N GLY A 8 -18.73 29.17 -56.82
CA GLY A 8 -19.54 29.60 -55.66
C GLY A 8 -21.06 29.38 -55.79
N GLY A 9 -21.55 28.18 -55.43
CA GLY A 9 -22.93 27.89 -54.97
C GLY A 9 -24.07 27.74 -55.99
N SER A 10 -24.91 26.69 -55.83
CA SER A 10 -26.39 26.77 -55.77
C SER A 10 -27.09 25.39 -55.75
N ARG A 11 -27.90 25.15 -54.70
CA ARG A 11 -29.19 24.42 -54.62
C ARG A 11 -29.47 23.25 -55.60
N GLY A 12 -29.70 22.05 -55.06
CA GLY A 12 -30.32 20.91 -55.79
C GLY A 12 -31.76 20.62 -55.37
N SER A 13 -32.39 19.59 -55.94
CA SER A 13 -33.71 19.08 -55.49
C SER A 13 -34.05 17.63 -55.91
N ILE A 14 -34.56 16.86 -54.95
CA ILE A 14 -35.69 15.90 -55.02
C ILE A 14 -35.64 14.71 -56.03
N ARG A 15 -35.32 13.53 -55.48
CA ARG A 15 -35.99 12.20 -55.59
C ARG A 15 -36.81 11.81 -56.84
N TRP A 16 -36.53 10.59 -57.34
CA TRP A 16 -37.55 9.57 -57.65
C TRP A 16 -37.04 8.14 -57.33
N PRO A 17 -37.91 7.12 -57.11
CA PRO A 17 -37.51 5.79 -56.60
C PRO A 17 -37.59 4.64 -57.64
N LEU A 18 -36.95 3.51 -57.28
CA LEU A 18 -37.43 2.09 -57.33
C LEU A 18 -38.57 1.74 -58.33
N THR A 19 -38.55 0.63 -59.09
CA THR A 19 -37.80 -0.65 -58.94
C THR A 19 -37.96 -1.54 -60.19
N ARG A 20 -37.04 -2.48 -60.44
CA ARG A 20 -37.38 -3.92 -60.63
C ARG A 20 -36.15 -4.84 -60.48
N ARG A 21 -36.41 -6.15 -60.31
CA ARG A 21 -35.43 -7.20 -59.96
C ARG A 21 -34.89 -7.92 -61.21
N TRP A 22 -33.70 -8.50 -61.06
CA TRP A 22 -33.37 -9.85 -61.56
C TRP A 22 -32.70 -10.65 -60.44
N VAL A 23 -32.58 -11.98 -60.61
CA VAL A 23 -32.10 -12.92 -59.59
C VAL A 23 -30.84 -13.63 -60.10
N PHE A 24 -29.85 -13.77 -59.22
CA PHE A 24 -28.84 -14.83 -59.30
C PHE A 24 -28.69 -15.47 -57.91
N ALA A 25 -28.46 -16.77 -57.87
CA ALA A 25 -28.23 -17.51 -56.64
C ALA A 25 -26.73 -17.60 -56.33
N ALA A 26 -26.38 -17.54 -55.05
CA ALA A 26 -25.03 -17.79 -54.54
C ALA A 26 -25.12 -18.77 -53.36
N LEU A 27 -24.20 -19.74 -53.31
CA LEU A 27 -24.07 -20.65 -52.17
C LEU A 27 -23.36 -19.93 -51.02
N SER A 28 -24.13 -19.52 -50.00
CA SER A 28 -23.56 -19.05 -48.75
C SER A 28 -22.95 -20.22 -47.96
N TRP A 29 -21.62 -20.33 -47.95
CA TRP A 29 -20.93 -21.12 -46.92
C TRP A 29 -21.13 -20.43 -45.57
N LEU A 30 -22.08 -20.95 -44.78
CA LEU A 30 -22.31 -20.53 -43.40
C LEU A 30 -21.16 -21.01 -42.52
N VAL A 31 -20.06 -20.25 -42.53
CA VAL A 31 -19.03 -20.34 -41.48
C VAL A 31 -19.67 -19.85 -40.18
N PHE A 32 -20.22 -20.80 -39.42
CA PHE A 32 -20.48 -20.61 -38.00
C PHE A 32 -19.12 -20.47 -37.29
N ALA A 33 -18.53 -19.28 -37.38
CA ALA A 33 -17.62 -18.83 -36.35
C ALA A 33 -18.44 -18.85 -35.04
N PRO A 34 -18.04 -19.64 -34.01
CA PRO A 34 -18.66 -19.48 -32.71
C PRO A 34 -18.41 -18.04 -32.29
N ALA A 35 -19.46 -17.31 -31.96
CA ALA A 35 -19.28 -16.05 -31.24
C ALA A 35 -18.58 -16.42 -29.93
N LEU A 36 -17.28 -16.13 -29.83
CA LEU A 36 -16.54 -16.26 -28.59
C LEU A 36 -17.34 -15.47 -27.56
N ALA A 37 -17.82 -16.17 -26.52
CA ALA A 37 -18.44 -15.49 -25.41
C ALA A 37 -17.45 -14.45 -24.91
N GLN A 38 -17.89 -13.20 -24.75
CA GLN A 38 -17.09 -12.25 -23.99
C GLN A 38 -17.08 -12.76 -22.55
N ASP A 39 -16.04 -13.50 -22.20
CA ASP A 39 -15.82 -14.04 -20.86
C ASP A 39 -15.77 -12.86 -19.90
N ASN A 40 -16.91 -12.59 -19.26
CA ASN A 40 -17.07 -11.48 -18.33
C ASN A 40 -15.98 -11.62 -17.25
N PRO A 41 -15.01 -10.68 -17.17
CA PRO A 41 -13.88 -10.83 -16.26
C PRO A 41 -14.33 -10.79 -14.80
N MET A 42 -15.51 -10.23 -14.51
CA MET A 42 -16.10 -10.17 -13.18
C MET A 42 -17.42 -10.96 -13.13
N PRO A 43 -17.37 -12.31 -13.17
CA PRO A 43 -18.57 -13.13 -13.11
C PRO A 43 -19.30 -12.93 -11.77
N ARG A 44 -20.63 -12.94 -11.80
CA ARG A 44 -21.51 -12.72 -10.63
C ARG A 44 -22.34 -13.98 -10.37
N PRO A 45 -21.83 -14.97 -9.63
CA PRO A 45 -22.52 -16.24 -9.39
C PRO A 45 -23.83 -16.01 -8.61
N PRO A 46 -24.98 -16.59 -9.02
CA PRO A 46 -26.24 -16.46 -8.30
C PRO A 46 -26.18 -16.87 -6.81
N GLN A 47 -25.28 -17.81 -6.48
CA GLN A 47 -25.00 -18.29 -5.11
C GLN A 47 -24.42 -17.21 -4.19
N LEU A 48 -23.94 -16.09 -4.76
CA LEU A 48 -23.36 -14.94 -4.07
C LEU A 48 -24.25 -13.68 -4.15
N GLU A 49 -25.38 -13.72 -4.87
CA GLU A 49 -26.21 -12.53 -5.11
C GLU A 49 -26.77 -11.93 -3.82
N ARG A 50 -27.20 -12.76 -2.86
CA ARG A 50 -27.65 -12.31 -1.53
C ARG A 50 -26.57 -11.48 -0.81
N ASP A 51 -25.30 -11.87 -0.96
CA ASP A 51 -24.17 -11.21 -0.33
C ASP A 51 -23.81 -9.91 -1.05
N VAL A 52 -23.85 -9.89 -2.39
CA VAL A 52 -23.66 -8.66 -3.18
C VAL A 52 -24.73 -7.63 -2.82
N GLN A 53 -25.99 -8.05 -2.69
CA GLN A 53 -27.09 -7.16 -2.25
C GLN A 53 -26.88 -6.65 -0.82
N PHE A 54 -26.38 -7.47 0.12
CA PHE A 54 -26.00 -6.99 1.45
C PHE A 54 -24.93 -5.89 1.38
N TRP A 55 -23.87 -6.07 0.59
CA TRP A 55 -22.83 -5.06 0.44
C TRP A 55 -23.32 -3.80 -0.28
N ILE A 56 -24.21 -3.91 -1.28
CA ILE A 56 -24.87 -2.75 -1.87
C ILE A 56 -25.59 -1.94 -0.79
N ARG A 57 -26.33 -2.59 0.12
CA ARG A 57 -27.01 -1.91 1.24
C ARG A 57 -26.03 -1.24 2.21
N VAL A 58 -24.94 -1.92 2.59
CA VAL A 58 -23.87 -1.34 3.45
C VAL A 58 -23.23 -0.10 2.82
N TYR A 59 -23.09 -0.09 1.49
CA TYR A 59 -22.50 1.02 0.72
C TYR A 59 -23.48 2.12 0.30
N THR A 60 -24.81 1.96 0.47
CA THR A 60 -25.80 2.93 -0.04
C THR A 60 -26.90 3.35 0.94
N GLN A 61 -27.32 2.48 1.86
CA GLN A 61 -28.49 2.71 2.71
C GLN A 61 -28.17 3.18 4.14
N ILE A 62 -26.94 2.94 4.62
CA ILE A 62 -26.52 3.24 6.00
C ILE A 62 -25.16 3.95 6.00
N ASP A 63 -25.07 5.04 6.76
CA ASP A 63 -23.86 5.85 6.92
C ASP A 63 -22.97 5.33 8.07
N THR A 64 -21.86 6.01 8.32
CA THR A 64 -20.97 5.72 9.45
C THR A 64 -21.54 6.03 10.84
N ASN A 65 -22.80 6.48 10.95
CA ASN A 65 -23.55 6.59 12.20
C ASN A 65 -24.57 5.45 12.39
N ALA A 66 -24.62 4.48 11.48
CA ALA A 66 -25.44 3.28 11.60
C ALA A 66 -24.66 2.00 11.26
N GLY A 67 -25.28 0.84 11.49
CA GLY A 67 -24.77 -0.44 11.01
C GLY A 67 -25.75 -1.59 11.20
N PHE A 68 -25.59 -2.64 10.39
CA PHE A 68 -26.42 -3.84 10.48
C PHE A 68 -25.87 -4.81 11.52
N LEU A 69 -26.76 -5.39 12.31
CA LEU A 69 -26.48 -6.62 13.08
C LEU A 69 -27.03 -7.80 12.27
N HIS A 70 -26.18 -8.74 11.87
CA HIS A 70 -26.48 -9.76 10.86
C HIS A 70 -25.78 -11.10 11.13
N ASP A 71 -26.17 -12.17 10.45
CA ASP A 71 -25.43 -13.44 10.44
C ASP A 71 -24.18 -13.37 9.53
N GLN A 72 -23.05 -13.97 9.94
CA GLN A 72 -21.80 -13.88 9.17
C GLN A 72 -21.72 -14.77 7.91
N TYR A 73 -22.67 -15.69 7.69
CA TYR A 73 -22.66 -16.63 6.57
C TYR A 73 -23.86 -16.49 5.62
N ASN A 74 -25.06 -16.22 6.13
CA ASN A 74 -26.22 -15.79 5.35
C ASN A 74 -26.47 -14.29 5.60
N LEU A 75 -25.83 -13.46 4.79
CA LEU A 75 -25.88 -12.00 4.95
C LEU A 75 -27.26 -11.38 4.69
N SER A 76 -28.23 -12.15 4.18
CA SER A 76 -29.62 -11.68 4.07
C SER A 76 -30.36 -11.68 5.41
N VAL A 77 -29.88 -12.44 6.41
CA VAL A 77 -30.38 -12.40 7.79
C VAL A 77 -29.80 -11.18 8.50
N ILE A 78 -30.57 -10.08 8.51
CA ILE A 78 -30.29 -8.88 9.31
C ILE A 78 -31.29 -8.83 10.46
N TYR A 79 -30.78 -8.94 11.69
CA TYR A 79 -31.56 -8.91 12.92
C TYR A 79 -32.09 -7.50 13.23
N ASP A 80 -31.22 -6.50 13.07
CA ASP A 80 -31.43 -5.12 13.50
C ASP A 80 -30.57 -4.12 12.69
N THR A 81 -30.94 -2.84 12.74
CA THR A 81 -30.12 -1.71 12.27
C THR A 81 -29.84 -0.78 13.44
N LEU A 82 -28.62 -0.81 13.95
CA LEU A 82 -28.21 -0.02 15.11
C LEU A 82 -27.80 1.37 14.67
N HIS A 83 -28.41 2.39 15.26
CA HIS A 83 -28.13 3.81 15.02
C HIS A 83 -27.44 4.43 16.24
N PHE A 84 -26.36 5.18 16.00
CA PHE A 84 -25.57 5.87 17.02
C PHE A 84 -25.75 7.38 16.90
N ALA A 85 -25.64 8.11 18.01
CA ALA A 85 -25.55 9.56 17.92
C ALA A 85 -24.19 9.97 17.30
N PRO A 86 -24.09 11.12 16.59
CA PRO A 86 -22.84 11.55 15.95
C PRO A 86 -21.65 11.71 16.93
N ASN A 87 -21.94 11.94 18.21
CA ASN A 87 -20.95 12.06 19.29
C ASN A 87 -20.71 10.76 20.09
N THR A 88 -21.41 9.65 19.82
CA THR A 88 -21.24 8.38 20.54
C THR A 88 -19.83 7.82 20.33
N THR A 89 -19.08 7.66 21.42
CA THR A 89 -17.68 7.22 21.41
C THR A 89 -17.54 5.76 20.97
N PRO A 90 -16.37 5.32 20.47
CA PRO A 90 -16.18 3.93 20.03
C PRO A 90 -16.56 2.87 21.08
N ALA A 91 -16.23 3.10 22.35
CA ALA A 91 -16.54 2.18 23.44
C ALA A 91 -18.03 2.18 23.83
N GLU A 92 -18.80 3.23 23.53
CA GLU A 92 -20.26 3.25 23.69
C GLU A 92 -20.94 2.53 22.52
N ARG A 93 -20.46 2.72 21.29
CA ARG A 93 -20.93 1.97 20.12
C ARG A 93 -20.69 0.47 20.29
N GLU A 94 -19.52 0.09 20.81
CA GLU A 94 -19.16 -1.29 21.16
C GLU A 94 -20.13 -1.89 22.19
N ARG A 95 -20.38 -1.20 23.33
CA ARG A 95 -21.37 -1.65 24.33
C ARG A 95 -22.79 -1.80 23.77
N GLN A 96 -23.25 -0.90 22.89
CA GLN A 96 -24.58 -1.01 22.26
C GLN A 96 -24.66 -2.18 21.29
N VAL A 97 -23.58 -2.43 20.53
CA VAL A 97 -23.46 -3.63 19.67
C VAL A 97 -23.50 -4.90 20.50
N ASP A 98 -22.82 -4.94 21.64
CA ASP A 98 -22.75 -6.14 22.48
C ASP A 98 -24.09 -6.43 23.19
N GLN A 99 -24.77 -5.40 23.69
CA GLN A 99 -26.15 -5.52 24.20
C GLN A 99 -27.13 -6.04 23.12
N ALA A 100 -26.95 -5.62 21.87
CA ALA A 100 -27.74 -6.13 20.76
C ALA A 100 -27.40 -7.61 20.43
N ARG A 101 -26.12 -8.00 20.43
CA ARG A 101 -25.69 -9.41 20.30
C ARG A 101 -26.34 -10.28 21.37
N GLU A 102 -26.33 -9.85 22.62
CA GLU A 102 -26.95 -10.58 23.74
C GLU A 102 -28.47 -10.72 23.56
N ARG A 103 -29.18 -9.64 23.19
CA ARG A 103 -30.62 -9.67 22.90
C ARG A 103 -30.97 -10.69 21.82
N TYR A 104 -30.28 -10.63 20.67
CA TYR A 104 -30.59 -11.49 19.52
C TYR A 104 -30.08 -12.92 19.68
N GLY A 105 -28.94 -13.13 20.35
CA GLY A 105 -28.48 -14.46 20.75
C GLY A 105 -29.44 -15.15 21.74
N GLY A 106 -30.02 -14.38 22.67
CA GLY A 106 -31.09 -14.86 23.54
C GLY A 106 -32.38 -15.22 22.79
N ALA A 107 -32.74 -14.44 21.77
CA ALA A 107 -33.90 -14.70 20.92
C ALA A 107 -33.73 -15.94 20.03
N LEU A 108 -32.59 -16.06 19.33
CA LEU A 108 -32.24 -17.24 18.54
C LEU A 108 -32.33 -18.53 19.36
N ARG A 109 -31.88 -18.50 20.62
CA ARG A 109 -32.00 -19.62 21.56
C ARG A 109 -33.47 -19.96 21.83
N ARG A 110 -34.31 -18.98 22.18
CA ARG A 110 -35.76 -19.21 22.37
C ARG A 110 -36.42 -19.82 21.13
N VAL A 111 -36.14 -19.29 19.94
CA VAL A 111 -36.70 -19.82 18.68
C VAL A 111 -36.24 -21.25 18.40
N ALA A 112 -34.98 -21.57 18.66
CA ALA A 112 -34.44 -22.93 18.49
C ALA A 112 -35.01 -23.95 19.50
N ASP A 113 -35.33 -23.51 20.71
CA ASP A 113 -35.76 -24.36 21.81
C ASP A 113 -37.29 -24.49 21.92
N ALA A 114 -38.07 -23.61 21.27
CA ALA A 114 -39.54 -23.59 21.35
C ALA A 114 -40.26 -24.73 20.59
N ALA A 115 -39.65 -25.28 19.53
CA ALA A 115 -40.32 -26.20 18.59
C ALA A 115 -41.66 -25.64 18.06
N ASP A 116 -42.78 -26.22 18.50
CA ASP A 116 -44.16 -25.85 18.14
C ASP A 116 -44.85 -24.94 19.18
N ALA A 117 -44.16 -24.57 20.27
CA ALA A 117 -44.68 -23.66 21.27
C ALA A 117 -44.90 -22.24 20.71
N PRO A 118 -45.92 -21.49 21.17
CA PRO A 118 -46.20 -20.15 20.68
C PRO A 118 -45.05 -19.17 21.00
N LEU A 119 -44.54 -18.52 19.95
CA LEU A 119 -43.47 -17.52 20.06
C LEU A 119 -44.01 -16.12 20.34
N SER A 120 -43.17 -15.25 20.90
CA SER A 120 -43.42 -13.81 20.91
C SER A 120 -43.35 -13.25 19.48
N ALA A 121 -43.96 -12.09 19.21
CA ALA A 121 -43.90 -11.47 17.89
C ALA A 121 -42.45 -11.16 17.42
N ASP A 122 -41.58 -10.76 18.36
CA ASP A 122 -40.15 -10.52 18.12
C ASP A 122 -39.42 -11.82 17.75
N ASP A 123 -39.69 -12.92 18.48
CA ASP A 123 -39.09 -14.24 18.22
C ASP A 123 -39.63 -14.87 16.93
N GLN A 124 -40.92 -14.68 16.63
CA GLN A 124 -41.54 -15.13 15.38
C GLN A 124 -40.96 -14.39 14.16
N ARG A 125 -40.77 -13.06 14.24
CA ARG A 125 -40.03 -12.29 13.21
C ARG A 125 -38.63 -12.87 12.98
N ILE A 126 -37.95 -13.28 14.05
CA ILE A 126 -36.61 -13.88 13.96
C ILE A 126 -36.68 -15.28 13.33
N LYS A 127 -37.69 -16.10 13.61
CA LYS A 127 -37.94 -17.38 12.92
C LYS A 127 -38.16 -17.16 11.42
N GLU A 128 -38.93 -16.14 11.06
CA GLU A 128 -39.26 -15.78 9.66
C GLU A 128 -38.05 -15.28 8.87
N LEU A 129 -37.13 -14.51 9.46
CA LEU A 129 -35.89 -14.06 8.82
C LEU A 129 -35.03 -15.22 8.27
N TRP A 130 -35.10 -16.40 8.89
CA TRP A 130 -34.36 -17.59 8.47
C TRP A 130 -35.11 -18.52 7.52
N GLY A 131 -36.44 -18.45 7.49
CA GLY A 131 -37.29 -19.35 6.70
C GLY A 131 -36.91 -20.83 6.86
N ALA A 132 -36.77 -21.54 5.74
CA ALA A 132 -36.41 -22.96 5.71
C ALA A 132 -34.95 -23.25 6.15
N GLU A 133 -34.06 -22.26 6.20
CA GLU A 133 -32.68 -22.42 6.68
C GLU A 133 -32.62 -22.42 8.22
N GLY A 134 -33.68 -21.94 8.88
CA GLY A 134 -33.81 -21.74 10.34
C GLY A 134 -34.00 -23.00 11.18
N THR A 135 -33.26 -24.07 10.89
CA THR A 135 -33.29 -25.28 11.73
C THR A 135 -32.80 -24.98 13.16
N PRO A 136 -33.32 -25.64 14.20
CA PRO A 136 -32.86 -25.44 15.59
C PRO A 136 -31.34 -25.58 15.77
N ALA A 137 -30.68 -26.45 14.98
CA ALA A 137 -29.22 -26.56 14.97
C ALA A 137 -28.56 -25.30 14.38
N ARG A 138 -29.00 -24.84 13.20
CA ARG A 138 -28.47 -23.63 12.56
C ARG A 138 -28.66 -22.38 13.43
N LEU A 139 -29.83 -22.24 14.05
CA LEU A 139 -30.17 -21.13 14.94
C LEU A 139 -29.31 -21.10 16.21
N ARG A 140 -28.98 -22.26 16.80
CA ARG A 140 -28.04 -22.32 17.93
C ARG A 140 -26.62 -21.92 17.52
N SER A 141 -26.11 -22.39 16.37
CA SER A 141 -24.83 -21.92 15.83
C SER A 141 -24.84 -20.43 15.47
N ALA A 142 -25.98 -19.91 15.02
CA ALA A 142 -26.12 -18.51 14.61
C ALA A 142 -25.88 -17.49 15.74
N ILE A 143 -25.94 -17.94 17.00
CA ILE A 143 -25.64 -17.12 18.20
C ILE A 143 -24.18 -16.65 18.20
N ASP A 144 -23.24 -17.54 17.83
CA ASP A 144 -21.82 -17.22 17.76
C ASP A 144 -21.44 -16.54 16.42
N ASP A 145 -22.31 -16.66 15.42
CA ASP A 145 -22.16 -16.04 14.09
C ASP A 145 -22.64 -14.59 14.01
N ILE A 146 -23.31 -14.05 15.05
CA ILE A 146 -23.82 -12.68 15.04
C ILE A 146 -22.67 -11.70 14.81
N ARG A 147 -22.79 -10.84 13.81
CA ARG A 147 -21.80 -9.85 13.42
C ARG A 147 -22.42 -8.47 13.30
N PHE A 148 -21.64 -7.45 13.64
CA PHE A 148 -21.97 -6.06 13.36
C PHE A 148 -21.14 -5.55 12.17
N GLN A 149 -21.78 -4.87 11.23
CA GLN A 149 -21.16 -4.25 10.06
C GLN A 149 -21.57 -2.77 9.98
N LEU A 150 -20.60 -1.88 10.18
CA LEU A 150 -20.79 -0.43 10.10
C LEU A 150 -21.15 0.01 8.67
N GLY A 151 -22.11 0.90 8.53
CA GLY A 151 -22.47 1.54 7.26
C GLY A 151 -21.35 2.41 6.70
N GLN A 152 -21.35 2.58 5.38
CA GLN A 152 -20.31 3.30 4.64
C GLN A 152 -20.89 4.27 3.58
N ALA A 153 -22.21 4.51 3.53
CA ALA A 153 -22.83 5.26 2.42
C ALA A 153 -22.28 6.69 2.24
N ASP A 154 -22.02 7.39 3.35
CA ASP A 154 -21.32 8.68 3.39
C ASP A 154 -19.91 8.60 2.79
N ARG A 155 -19.16 7.54 3.13
CA ARG A 155 -17.79 7.31 2.65
C ARG A 155 -17.74 6.90 1.19
N PHE A 156 -18.66 6.04 0.75
CA PHE A 156 -18.76 5.57 -0.62
C PHE A 156 -19.18 6.72 -1.55
N ARG A 157 -20.20 7.51 -1.16
CA ARG A 157 -20.55 8.74 -1.89
C ARG A 157 -19.38 9.71 -1.98
N ALA A 158 -18.61 9.88 -0.89
CA ALA A 158 -17.40 10.70 -0.92
C ALA A 158 -16.25 10.06 -1.74
N GLY A 159 -16.24 8.73 -1.88
CA GLY A 159 -15.33 7.98 -2.76
C GLY A 159 -15.64 8.19 -4.23
N LEU A 160 -16.92 8.08 -4.62
CA LEU A 160 -17.42 8.42 -5.97
C LEU A 160 -17.11 9.87 -6.37
N ILE A 161 -17.05 10.79 -5.40
CA ILE A 161 -16.63 12.16 -5.66
C ILE A 161 -15.10 12.24 -5.82
N ARG A 162 -14.32 11.53 -4.99
CA ARG A 162 -12.84 11.52 -5.07
C ARG A 162 -12.26 10.75 -6.26
N SER A 163 -12.98 9.77 -6.81
CA SER A 163 -12.46 8.89 -7.85
C SER A 163 -12.09 9.62 -9.14
N GLY A 164 -12.88 10.62 -9.55
CA GLY A 164 -12.64 11.42 -10.76
C GLY A 164 -11.30 12.18 -10.80
N ALA A 165 -10.66 12.40 -9.65
CA ALA A 165 -9.31 12.98 -9.61
C ALA A 165 -8.23 12.01 -10.15
N TRP A 166 -8.51 10.70 -10.20
CA TRP A 166 -7.55 9.62 -10.50
C TRP A 166 -8.02 8.65 -11.59
N GLU A 167 -9.30 8.70 -11.98
CA GLU A 167 -9.95 7.75 -12.92
C GLU A 167 -9.19 7.57 -14.23
N THR A 168 -8.72 8.66 -14.87
CA THR A 168 -7.95 8.60 -16.13
C THR A 168 -6.69 7.73 -15.98
N HIS A 169 -5.83 8.07 -15.02
CA HIS A 169 -4.56 7.36 -14.79
C HIS A 169 -4.77 5.90 -14.40
N ILE A 170 -5.84 5.60 -13.64
CA ILE A 170 -6.18 4.21 -13.28
C ILE A 170 -6.62 3.43 -14.52
N ALA A 171 -7.49 4.00 -15.37
CA ALA A 171 -7.91 3.37 -16.61
C ALA A 171 -6.73 3.14 -17.57
N GLU A 172 -5.87 4.15 -17.75
CA GLU A 172 -4.65 4.05 -18.57
C GLU A 172 -3.68 3.00 -18.04
N THR A 173 -3.41 2.99 -16.72
CA THR A 173 -2.50 2.00 -16.09
C THR A 173 -3.02 0.56 -16.25
N LEU A 174 -4.34 0.35 -16.15
CA LEU A 174 -4.95 -0.96 -16.36
C LEU A 174 -4.89 -1.38 -17.84
N ALA A 175 -5.23 -0.46 -18.76
CA ALA A 175 -5.21 -0.71 -20.20
C ALA A 175 -3.80 -1.05 -20.71
N ASN A 176 -2.78 -0.28 -20.29
CA ASN A 176 -1.37 -0.50 -20.66
C ASN A 176 -0.80 -1.84 -20.16
N LEU A 177 -1.47 -2.50 -19.21
CA LEU A 177 -1.11 -3.82 -18.69
C LEU A 177 -2.10 -4.92 -19.13
N GLY A 178 -3.04 -4.63 -20.03
CA GLY A 178 -4.04 -5.57 -20.54
C GLY A 178 -5.05 -6.05 -19.50
N LEU A 179 -5.31 -5.24 -18.46
CA LEU A 179 -6.13 -5.63 -17.30
C LEU A 179 -7.58 -5.11 -17.42
N PRO A 180 -8.59 -5.83 -16.90
CA PRO A 180 -9.98 -5.40 -16.96
C PRO A 180 -10.22 -4.02 -16.32
N ALA A 181 -10.94 -3.15 -17.03
CA ALA A 181 -11.29 -1.82 -16.56
C ALA A 181 -12.13 -1.84 -15.26
N GLU A 182 -12.88 -2.92 -15.01
CA GLU A 182 -13.60 -3.16 -13.76
C GLU A 182 -12.71 -3.04 -12.51
N LEU A 183 -11.41 -3.36 -12.61
CA LEU A 183 -10.48 -3.28 -11.48
C LEU A 183 -10.31 -1.85 -10.94
N ALA A 184 -10.65 -0.83 -11.74
CA ALA A 184 -10.58 0.57 -11.35
C ALA A 184 -11.44 0.91 -10.13
N VAL A 185 -12.50 0.14 -9.83
CA VAL A 185 -13.39 0.41 -8.68
C VAL A 185 -12.82 -0.09 -7.34
N LEU A 186 -11.74 -0.88 -7.34
CA LEU A 186 -11.19 -1.51 -6.13
C LEU A 186 -10.84 -0.52 -5.00
N PRO A 187 -10.34 0.71 -5.26
CA PRO A 187 -10.11 1.71 -4.21
C PRO A 187 -11.37 2.17 -3.46
N HIS A 188 -12.59 1.90 -3.95
CA HIS A 188 -13.82 2.10 -3.17
C HIS A 188 -13.85 1.20 -1.93
N VAL A 189 -13.49 -0.08 -2.12
CA VAL A 189 -13.50 -1.13 -1.10
C VAL A 189 -12.35 -0.92 -0.10
N GLU A 190 -11.16 -0.54 -0.58
CA GLU A 190 -9.96 -0.41 0.25
C GLU A 190 -9.90 0.91 1.03
N SER A 191 -10.09 2.06 0.38
CA SER A 191 -9.91 3.39 1.01
C SER A 191 -11.06 4.36 0.81
N SER A 192 -12.08 3.99 0.03
CA SER A 192 -13.03 4.92 -0.58
C SER A 192 -12.33 6.05 -1.33
N PHE A 193 -11.36 5.71 -2.19
CA PHE A 193 -10.53 6.66 -2.95
C PHE A 193 -9.81 7.72 -2.10
N ASN A 194 -9.28 7.35 -0.93
CA ASN A 194 -8.58 8.28 -0.03
C ASN A 194 -7.05 8.00 -0.01
N PRO A 195 -6.21 8.82 -0.67
CA PRO A 195 -4.76 8.61 -0.71
C PRO A 195 -4.07 8.84 0.64
N ALA A 196 -4.72 9.52 1.59
CA ALA A 196 -4.20 9.72 2.96
C ALA A 196 -4.66 8.63 3.96
N ALA A 197 -5.39 7.60 3.50
CA ALA A 197 -5.92 6.57 4.38
C ALA A 197 -4.83 5.71 5.03
N TYR A 198 -4.89 5.54 6.35
CA TYR A 198 -4.06 4.59 7.11
C TYR A 198 -4.95 3.68 7.96
N SER A 199 -4.72 2.37 7.89
CA SER A 199 -5.40 1.41 8.76
C SER A 199 -4.66 1.22 10.09
N LYS A 200 -5.37 0.69 11.10
CA LYS A 200 -4.82 0.33 12.42
C LYS A 200 -3.66 -0.68 12.35
N VAL A 201 -3.55 -1.45 11.26
CA VAL A 201 -2.50 -2.47 11.04
C VAL A 201 -1.38 -2.00 10.11
N GLY A 202 -1.37 -0.72 9.70
CA GLY A 202 -0.29 -0.12 8.93
C GLY A 202 -0.39 -0.28 7.41
N ALA A 203 -1.52 -0.76 6.89
CA ALA A 203 -1.89 -0.53 5.49
C ALA A 203 -2.04 0.98 5.23
N ALA A 204 -1.68 1.44 4.03
CA ALA A 204 -1.68 2.87 3.71
C ALA A 204 -2.05 3.13 2.25
N GLY A 205 -2.61 4.33 1.99
CA GLY A 205 -2.79 4.86 0.65
C GLY A 205 -4.12 4.53 -0.01
N LEU A 206 -4.22 4.99 -1.27
CA LEU A 206 -5.37 4.78 -2.15
C LEU A 206 -5.76 3.30 -2.26
N TRP A 207 -4.75 2.43 -2.36
CA TRP A 207 -4.88 0.99 -2.54
C TRP A 207 -4.56 0.16 -1.28
N GLN A 208 -4.51 0.78 -0.09
CA GLN A 208 -4.23 0.13 1.21
C GLN A 208 -3.07 -0.90 1.22
N PHE A 209 -1.94 -0.54 0.63
CA PHE A 209 -0.77 -1.40 0.63
C PHE A 209 -0.20 -1.64 2.03
N MET A 210 0.00 -2.90 2.41
CA MET A 210 0.85 -3.25 3.56
C MET A 210 2.32 -2.94 3.23
N ARG A 211 3.07 -2.35 4.18
CA ARG A 211 4.48 -1.91 3.96
C ARG A 211 5.42 -3.02 3.48
N SER A 212 5.18 -4.27 3.88
CA SER A 212 5.92 -5.46 3.41
C SER A 212 5.61 -5.82 1.95
N THR A 213 4.36 -5.71 1.52
CA THR A 213 3.96 -5.95 0.13
C THR A 213 4.36 -4.80 -0.79
N GLY A 214 4.10 -3.55 -0.40
CA GLY A 214 4.42 -2.39 -1.23
C GLY A 214 5.91 -2.28 -1.56
N ARG A 215 6.81 -2.67 -0.64
CA ARG A 215 8.27 -2.70 -0.87
C ARG A 215 8.74 -3.62 -2.02
N ARG A 216 7.86 -4.43 -2.60
CA ARG A 216 8.15 -5.24 -3.81
C ARG A 216 7.91 -4.48 -5.12
N TYR A 217 7.23 -3.33 -5.07
CA TYR A 217 6.73 -2.61 -6.24
C TYR A 217 7.00 -1.08 -6.19
N MET A 218 7.16 -0.50 -4.99
CA MET A 218 7.29 0.96 -4.80
C MET A 218 8.25 1.33 -3.66
N ARG A 219 8.69 2.59 -3.62
CA ARG A 219 9.64 3.08 -2.62
C ARG A 219 8.98 3.32 -1.26
N ILE A 220 9.50 2.66 -0.22
CA ILE A 220 9.00 2.83 1.14
C ILE A 220 10.16 2.85 2.16
N ASP A 221 10.71 4.04 2.40
CA ASP A 221 11.85 4.31 3.29
C ASP A 221 11.45 5.15 4.54
N SER A 222 12.18 6.23 4.80
CA SER A 222 11.99 7.20 5.91
C SER A 222 11.76 8.64 5.44
N ALA A 223 12.00 8.94 4.16
CA ALA A 223 11.67 10.20 3.49
C ALA A 223 10.44 10.04 2.59
N VAL A 224 10.26 8.85 2.00
CA VAL A 224 9.21 8.57 1.01
C VAL A 224 8.44 7.31 1.37
N ASP A 225 7.11 7.37 1.25
CA ASP A 225 6.20 6.23 1.33
C ASP A 225 5.21 6.29 0.15
N ASP A 226 5.63 5.79 -1.01
CA ASP A 226 4.90 5.83 -2.30
C ASP A 226 3.49 5.23 -2.23
N ARG A 227 3.13 4.54 -1.15
CA ARG A 227 1.76 4.08 -0.91
C ARG A 227 0.77 5.24 -0.88
N LEU A 228 1.21 6.39 -0.36
CA LEU A 228 0.41 7.61 -0.32
C LEU A 228 0.32 8.31 -1.69
N ASP A 229 1.11 7.88 -2.67
CA ASP A 229 1.11 8.41 -4.02
C ASP A 229 -0.03 7.78 -4.84
N PRO A 230 -1.01 8.54 -5.35
CA PRO A 230 -2.09 7.97 -6.15
C PRO A 230 -1.60 7.26 -7.41
N PHE A 231 -0.50 7.71 -8.02
CA PHE A 231 -0.01 7.23 -9.30
C PHE A 231 0.90 6.01 -9.10
N ARG A 232 1.93 6.13 -8.24
CA ARG A 232 2.87 5.02 -7.95
C ARG A 232 2.20 3.84 -7.23
N SER A 233 1.21 4.10 -6.37
CA SER A 233 0.43 3.01 -5.77
C SER A 233 -0.55 2.36 -6.75
N THR A 234 -1.01 3.06 -7.80
CA THR A 234 -1.81 2.47 -8.89
C THR A 234 -0.96 1.58 -9.80
N GLU A 235 0.22 2.04 -10.22
CA GLU A 235 1.21 1.25 -10.97
C GLU A 235 1.49 -0.10 -10.26
N ALA A 236 1.78 -0.03 -8.96
CA ALA A 236 2.01 -1.21 -8.13
C ALA A 236 0.76 -2.09 -7.90
N ALA A 237 -0.44 -1.50 -7.80
CA ALA A 237 -1.69 -2.25 -7.64
C ALA A 237 -1.99 -3.08 -8.87
N ALA A 238 -1.86 -2.49 -10.07
CA ALA A 238 -2.03 -3.18 -11.34
C ALA A 238 -1.02 -4.33 -11.49
N GLN A 239 0.27 -4.10 -11.17
CA GLN A 239 1.30 -5.15 -11.17
C GLN A 239 1.00 -6.31 -10.19
N LEU A 240 0.49 -6.01 -8.99
CA LEU A 240 0.09 -7.02 -8.00
C LEU A 240 -1.16 -7.80 -8.44
N LEU A 241 -2.15 -7.14 -9.05
CA LEU A 241 -3.35 -7.78 -9.60
C LEU A 241 -2.99 -8.69 -10.78
N ALA A 242 -2.12 -8.25 -11.70
CA ALA A 242 -1.60 -9.06 -12.80
C ALA A 242 -0.75 -10.26 -12.32
N TYR A 243 0.02 -10.10 -11.24
CA TYR A 243 0.70 -11.23 -10.58
C TYR A 243 -0.31 -12.22 -9.97
N ASN A 244 -1.31 -11.73 -9.23
CA ASN A 244 -2.32 -12.57 -8.62
C ASN A 244 -3.14 -13.36 -9.65
N TYR A 245 -3.49 -12.73 -10.78
CA TYR A 245 -4.20 -13.39 -11.88
C TYR A 245 -3.36 -14.51 -12.51
N ARG A 246 -2.09 -14.25 -12.86
CA ARG A 246 -1.18 -15.27 -13.40
C ARG A 246 -1.00 -16.49 -12.50
N VAL A 247 -1.03 -16.32 -11.17
CA VAL A 247 -0.87 -17.41 -10.19
C VAL A 247 -2.17 -18.20 -9.93
N LEU A 248 -3.35 -17.62 -10.20
CA LEU A 248 -4.64 -18.18 -9.77
C LEU A 248 -5.59 -18.53 -10.92
N GLY A 249 -5.37 -17.96 -12.11
CA GLY A 249 -6.10 -18.21 -13.36
C GLY A 249 -7.44 -17.47 -13.50
N THR A 250 -8.01 -16.92 -12.42
CA THR A 250 -9.30 -16.23 -12.46
C THR A 250 -9.29 -14.92 -11.66
N TRP A 251 -10.01 -13.91 -12.17
CA TRP A 251 -10.12 -12.59 -11.54
C TRP A 251 -10.79 -12.58 -10.16
N PRO A 252 -11.86 -13.37 -9.90
CA PRO A 252 -12.42 -13.48 -8.56
C PRO A 252 -11.37 -13.92 -7.51
N LEU A 253 -10.53 -14.90 -7.85
CA LEU A 253 -9.45 -15.34 -6.97
C LEU A 253 -8.32 -14.31 -6.89
N ALA A 254 -7.98 -13.63 -8.00
CA ALA A 254 -6.95 -12.60 -8.02
C ALA A 254 -7.29 -11.40 -7.12
N LEU A 255 -8.57 -11.02 -7.09
CA LEU A 255 -9.14 -10.01 -6.19
C LEU A 255 -9.15 -10.50 -4.74
N THR A 256 -9.69 -11.68 -4.45
CA THR A 256 -9.62 -12.25 -3.09
C THR A 256 -8.18 -12.38 -2.58
N ALA A 257 -7.22 -12.64 -3.47
CA ALA A 257 -5.79 -12.68 -3.18
C ALA A 257 -5.12 -11.31 -2.98
N TYR A 258 -5.76 -10.22 -3.41
CA TYR A 258 -5.32 -8.86 -3.07
C TYR A 258 -5.45 -8.65 -1.55
N ASN A 259 -6.63 -8.98 -1.00
CA ASN A 259 -6.93 -8.90 0.42
C ASN A 259 -6.22 -9.99 1.25
N HIS A 260 -6.30 -11.26 0.81
CA HIS A 260 -5.89 -12.42 1.60
C HIS A 260 -4.44 -12.87 1.37
N GLY A 261 -3.82 -12.41 0.27
CA GLY A 261 -2.51 -12.88 -0.19
C GLY A 261 -2.60 -14.13 -1.06
N THR A 262 -1.83 -14.10 -2.16
CA THR A 262 -1.87 -15.09 -3.26
C THR A 262 -1.65 -16.52 -2.79
N ALA A 263 -0.68 -16.76 -1.90
CA ALA A 263 -0.40 -18.10 -1.36
C ALA A 263 -1.50 -18.65 -0.44
N GLY A 264 -2.34 -17.80 0.17
CA GLY A 264 -3.48 -18.24 0.97
C GLY A 264 -4.66 -18.67 0.11
N VAL A 265 -4.95 -17.91 -0.96
CA VAL A 265 -6.01 -18.23 -1.92
C VAL A 265 -5.62 -19.41 -2.81
N ARG A 266 -4.35 -19.52 -3.21
CA ARG A 266 -3.87 -20.69 -3.95
C ARG A 266 -4.02 -21.96 -3.12
N ARG A 267 -3.70 -21.93 -1.82
CA ARG A 267 -3.98 -23.04 -0.90
C ARG A 267 -5.47 -23.38 -0.85
N ALA A 268 -6.37 -22.42 -0.90
CA ALA A 268 -7.82 -22.68 -0.96
C ALA A 268 -8.21 -23.42 -2.26
N LYS A 269 -7.70 -22.95 -3.42
CA LYS A 269 -7.87 -23.59 -4.73
C LYS A 269 -7.33 -25.03 -4.75
N GLU A 270 -6.10 -25.22 -4.26
CA GLU A 270 -5.42 -26.51 -4.11
C GLU A 270 -6.21 -27.46 -3.17
N THR A 271 -6.65 -26.98 -2.01
CA THR A 271 -7.32 -27.80 -0.97
C THR A 271 -8.72 -28.26 -1.40
N LEU A 272 -9.45 -27.44 -2.15
CA LEU A 272 -10.81 -27.75 -2.59
C LEU A 272 -10.90 -28.33 -4.02
N GLY A 273 -9.79 -28.36 -4.76
CA GLY A 273 -9.73 -28.84 -6.15
C GLY A 273 -10.61 -28.02 -7.11
N THR A 274 -10.67 -26.70 -6.93
CA THR A 274 -11.63 -25.83 -7.64
C THR A 274 -11.16 -24.38 -7.68
N ASP A 275 -11.51 -23.64 -8.72
CA ASP A 275 -11.38 -22.18 -8.80
C ASP A 275 -12.71 -21.41 -8.74
N ASP A 276 -13.83 -22.12 -8.57
CA ASP A 276 -15.11 -21.48 -8.27
C ASP A 276 -15.02 -20.68 -6.95
N ILE A 277 -15.12 -19.36 -7.08
CA ILE A 277 -15.14 -18.43 -5.97
C ILE A 277 -16.30 -18.71 -5.00
N ALA A 278 -17.47 -19.14 -5.50
CA ALA A 278 -18.62 -19.41 -4.64
C ALA A 278 -18.35 -20.62 -3.73
N ARG A 279 -17.89 -21.74 -4.29
CA ARG A 279 -17.42 -22.90 -3.52
C ARG A 279 -16.27 -22.55 -2.58
N ILE A 280 -15.30 -21.72 -2.99
CA ILE A 280 -14.20 -21.31 -2.11
C ILE A 280 -14.70 -20.49 -0.91
N VAL A 281 -15.51 -19.44 -1.11
CA VAL A 281 -15.94 -18.58 0.03
C VAL A 281 -16.94 -19.25 0.96
N ARG A 282 -17.70 -20.23 0.47
CA ARG A 282 -18.64 -21.03 1.28
C ARG A 282 -17.98 -22.22 1.98
N SER A 283 -17.04 -22.93 1.32
CA SER A 283 -16.51 -24.21 1.82
C SER A 283 -15.08 -24.16 2.38
N TYR A 284 -14.25 -23.17 2.04
CA TYR A 284 -12.90 -23.09 2.61
C TYR A 284 -12.93 -22.46 3.99
N ASN A 285 -12.52 -23.21 5.01
CA ASN A 285 -12.41 -22.74 6.38
C ASN A 285 -10.97 -22.83 6.90
N SER A 286 -10.42 -21.70 7.36
CA SER A 286 -9.13 -21.65 8.05
C SER A 286 -9.06 -20.42 8.96
N ARG A 287 -8.19 -20.48 9.98
CA ARG A 287 -8.04 -19.41 10.99
C ARG A 287 -7.70 -18.02 10.42
N THR A 288 -7.16 -17.94 9.19
CA THR A 288 -6.88 -16.68 8.50
C THR A 288 -7.93 -16.32 7.45
N PHE A 289 -8.68 -17.27 6.89
CA PHE A 289 -9.72 -17.02 5.88
C PHE A 289 -11.06 -16.68 6.56
N GLY A 290 -11.06 -15.57 7.29
CA GLY A 290 -12.22 -15.06 8.01
C GLY A 290 -13.19 -14.26 7.12
N PHE A 291 -14.16 -13.61 7.78
CA PHE A 291 -15.23 -12.84 7.14
C PHE A 291 -14.77 -11.91 5.99
N ALA A 292 -13.74 -11.07 6.23
CA ALA A 292 -13.26 -10.11 5.24
C ALA A 292 -12.82 -10.77 3.93
N SER A 293 -12.01 -11.83 3.99
CA SER A 293 -11.50 -12.52 2.79
C SER A 293 -12.58 -13.32 2.06
N ARG A 294 -13.60 -13.83 2.76
CA ARG A 294 -14.79 -14.44 2.14
C ARG A 294 -15.66 -13.40 1.42
N ASN A 295 -15.74 -12.19 1.97
CA ASN A 295 -16.60 -11.12 1.47
C ASN A 295 -15.96 -10.24 0.39
N PHE A 296 -14.62 -10.25 0.25
CA PHE A 296 -13.92 -9.26 -0.57
C PHE A 296 -14.38 -9.19 -2.03
N TYR A 297 -14.67 -10.33 -2.66
CA TYR A 297 -15.16 -10.35 -4.04
C TYR A 297 -16.60 -9.85 -4.18
N VAL A 298 -17.48 -10.17 -3.22
CA VAL A 298 -18.89 -9.70 -3.24
C VAL A 298 -19.02 -8.23 -2.86
N SER A 299 -18.13 -7.70 -2.01
CA SER A 299 -18.01 -6.26 -1.76
C SER A 299 -17.44 -5.52 -2.98
N PHE A 300 -16.52 -6.12 -3.72
CA PHE A 300 -16.05 -5.57 -5.00
C PHE A 300 -17.16 -5.54 -6.07
N LEU A 301 -17.92 -6.63 -6.23
CA LEU A 301 -19.07 -6.66 -7.15
C LEU A 301 -20.15 -5.63 -6.77
N ALA A 302 -20.39 -5.41 -5.48
CA ALA A 302 -21.28 -4.35 -5.01
C ALA A 302 -20.74 -2.96 -5.35
N ALA A 303 -19.44 -2.71 -5.14
CA ALA A 303 -18.81 -1.45 -5.51
C ALA A 303 -18.87 -1.17 -7.03
N LEU A 304 -18.70 -2.22 -7.85
CA LEU A 304 -18.81 -2.16 -9.31
C LEU A 304 -20.23 -1.84 -9.79
N ASP A 305 -21.25 -2.42 -9.16
CA ASP A 305 -22.66 -2.13 -9.44
C ASP A 305 -23.00 -0.65 -9.15
N ILE A 306 -22.48 -0.12 -8.04
CA ILE A 306 -22.70 1.27 -7.61
C ILE A 306 -21.93 2.26 -8.47
N ASP A 307 -20.65 2.02 -8.78
CA ASP A 307 -19.84 2.95 -9.59
C ASP A 307 -20.36 3.05 -11.05
N ARG A 308 -20.93 1.96 -11.57
CA ARG A 308 -21.63 1.95 -12.88
C ARG A 308 -22.99 2.65 -12.86
N ASN A 309 -23.60 2.83 -11.68
CA ASN A 309 -24.95 3.39 -11.53
C ASN A 309 -25.04 4.42 -10.38
N PRO A 310 -24.17 5.44 -10.31
CA PRO A 310 -24.04 6.28 -9.12
C PRO A 310 -25.32 7.08 -8.83
N GLU A 311 -26.00 7.54 -9.88
CA GLU A 311 -27.23 8.34 -9.77
C GLU A 311 -28.43 7.53 -9.22
N LYS A 312 -28.49 6.22 -9.53
CA LYS A 312 -29.50 5.29 -9.01
C LYS A 312 -29.45 5.19 -7.47
N TYR A 313 -28.27 5.36 -6.88
CA TYR A 313 -28.02 5.15 -5.46
C TYR A 313 -27.85 6.45 -4.65
N PHE A 314 -27.37 7.54 -5.28
CA PHE A 314 -27.04 8.79 -4.60
C PHE A 314 -27.62 10.06 -5.24
N GLY A 315 -28.39 9.95 -6.32
CA GLY A 315 -28.79 11.08 -7.15
C GLY A 315 -27.61 11.73 -7.89
N ALA A 316 -27.81 12.93 -8.42
CA ALA A 316 -26.77 13.64 -9.18
C ALA A 316 -25.50 13.83 -8.34
N LEU A 317 -24.36 13.37 -8.88
CA LEU A 317 -23.03 13.51 -8.29
C LEU A 317 -22.07 14.20 -9.25
N GLN A 318 -21.37 15.22 -8.77
CA GLN A 318 -20.22 15.79 -9.46
C GLN A 318 -18.95 15.09 -8.98
N ARG A 319 -18.32 14.29 -9.85
CA ARG A 319 -16.97 13.77 -9.62
C ARG A 319 -15.96 14.92 -9.57
N GLN A 320 -14.88 14.78 -8.81
CA GLN A 320 -13.76 15.73 -8.82
C GLN A 320 -13.09 15.75 -10.20
N SER A 321 -12.59 16.91 -10.61
CA SER A 321 -11.75 17.03 -11.80
C SER A 321 -10.44 16.28 -11.61
N GLU A 322 -9.98 15.66 -12.70
CA GLU A 322 -8.66 15.05 -12.87
C GLU A 322 -7.52 15.88 -12.24
N ALA A 323 -6.63 15.23 -11.49
CA ALA A 323 -5.50 15.86 -10.84
C ALA A 323 -4.38 16.22 -11.84
N ARG A 324 -4.27 17.51 -12.20
CA ARG A 324 -3.31 18.01 -13.19
C ARG A 324 -2.09 18.69 -12.57
N PHE A 325 -0.91 18.26 -13.00
CA PHE A 325 0.41 18.72 -12.54
C PHE A 325 1.46 18.49 -13.64
N GLN A 326 2.67 18.98 -13.40
CA GLN A 326 3.89 18.58 -14.10
C GLN A 326 4.83 17.88 -13.11
N GLU A 327 5.66 16.92 -13.56
CA GLU A 327 6.71 16.30 -12.74
C GLU A 327 8.09 16.81 -13.14
N VAL A 328 8.94 17.12 -12.14
CA VAL A 328 10.36 17.41 -12.34
C VAL A 328 11.23 16.47 -11.48
N GLN A 329 12.25 15.87 -12.07
CA GLN A 329 13.21 15.05 -11.32
C GLN A 329 14.16 15.92 -10.50
N VAL A 330 14.22 15.69 -9.19
CA VAL A 330 15.13 16.43 -8.30
C VAL A 330 16.59 15.98 -8.54
N PRO A 331 17.54 16.89 -8.85
CA PRO A 331 18.85 16.51 -9.39
C PRO A 331 19.81 15.87 -8.37
N ALA A 332 19.65 16.18 -7.08
CA ALA A 332 20.47 15.73 -5.95
C ALA A 332 19.59 15.49 -4.71
N TYR A 333 20.16 15.23 -3.52
CA TYR A 333 19.38 15.36 -2.29
C TYR A 333 19.27 16.85 -1.94
N VAL A 334 18.05 17.39 -1.86
CA VAL A 334 17.83 18.85 -1.68
C VAL A 334 16.87 19.10 -0.49
N PRO A 335 17.15 20.07 0.41
CA PRO A 335 16.20 20.47 1.46
C PRO A 335 14.88 21.00 0.86
N MET A 336 13.74 20.72 1.50
CA MET A 336 12.44 21.18 0.99
C MET A 336 12.36 22.72 0.91
N THR A 337 12.87 23.43 1.92
CA THR A 337 12.92 24.90 1.95
C THR A 337 13.73 25.50 0.80
N THR A 338 14.77 24.82 0.34
CA THR A 338 15.52 25.21 -0.87
C THR A 338 14.66 25.03 -2.12
N LEU A 339 13.89 23.96 -2.23
CA LEU A 339 13.00 23.72 -3.37
C LEU A 339 11.84 24.74 -3.40
N GLU A 340 11.18 24.99 -2.28
CA GLU A 340 10.17 26.06 -2.11
C GLU A 340 10.70 27.41 -2.62
N ARG A 341 11.91 27.79 -2.19
CA ARG A 341 12.62 29.02 -2.62
C ARG A 341 12.95 29.03 -4.12
N ALA A 342 13.48 27.92 -4.66
CA ALA A 342 13.92 27.83 -6.05
C ALA A 342 12.75 27.83 -7.04
N LEU A 343 11.65 27.15 -6.67
CA LEU A 343 10.44 26.98 -7.46
C LEU A 343 9.45 28.15 -7.32
N ARG A 344 9.49 28.87 -6.18
CA ARG A 344 8.51 29.89 -5.77
C ARG A 344 7.08 29.33 -5.65
N ILE A 345 6.94 28.19 -4.97
CA ILE A 345 5.66 27.54 -4.69
C ILE A 345 5.55 27.30 -3.18
N ASP A 346 4.37 27.59 -2.62
CA ASP A 346 4.08 27.42 -1.19
C ASP A 346 4.19 25.96 -0.73
N ALA A 347 4.75 25.77 0.46
CA ALA A 347 4.95 24.46 1.09
C ALA A 347 3.70 23.56 1.06
N ASP A 348 2.52 24.13 1.34
CA ASP A 348 1.27 23.38 1.41
C ASP A 348 0.76 22.95 0.01
N LYS A 349 1.04 23.73 -1.04
CA LYS A 349 0.73 23.36 -2.43
C LYS A 349 1.63 22.22 -2.91
N LEU A 350 2.93 22.30 -2.59
CA LEU A 350 3.86 21.18 -2.85
C LEU A 350 3.45 19.93 -2.06
N ARG A 351 3.01 20.07 -0.80
CA ARG A 351 2.59 18.95 0.05
C ARG A 351 1.31 18.28 -0.44
N ALA A 352 0.34 19.05 -0.92
CA ALA A 352 -0.89 18.52 -1.52
C ALA A 352 -0.60 17.67 -2.78
N LEU A 353 0.38 18.08 -3.60
CA LEU A 353 0.77 17.36 -4.82
C LEU A 353 1.75 16.21 -4.58
N ASN A 354 2.48 16.19 -3.45
CA ASN A 354 3.51 15.21 -3.13
C ASN A 354 3.21 14.46 -1.81
N PRO A 355 2.07 13.75 -1.71
CA PRO A 355 1.67 13.05 -0.47
C PRO A 355 2.62 11.92 -0.05
N ALA A 356 3.45 11.40 -0.98
CA ALA A 356 4.48 10.41 -0.70
C ALA A 356 5.62 10.95 0.19
N LEU A 357 5.89 12.26 0.18
CA LEU A 357 6.94 12.88 0.99
C LEU A 357 6.50 12.94 2.46
N LEU A 358 7.17 12.15 3.29
CA LEU A 358 6.87 12.01 4.71
C LEU A 358 7.20 13.28 5.49
N ARG A 359 6.59 13.43 6.68
CA ARG A 359 6.81 14.57 7.59
C ARG A 359 8.29 14.85 7.87
N SER A 360 9.14 13.82 7.90
CA SER A 360 10.60 13.96 8.01
C SER A 360 11.20 14.92 6.96
N VAL A 361 10.65 14.97 5.75
CA VAL A 361 11.10 15.86 4.67
C VAL A 361 10.62 17.31 4.88
N TRP A 362 9.36 17.47 5.30
CA TRP A 362 8.76 18.77 5.55
C TRP A 362 9.31 19.45 6.83
N ASP A 363 9.60 18.66 7.87
CA ASP A 363 10.21 19.11 9.13
C ASP A 363 11.75 19.27 9.01
N GLY A 364 12.31 19.22 7.79
CA GLY A 364 13.74 19.43 7.48
C GLY A 364 14.68 18.31 7.97
N GLN A 365 14.17 17.23 8.53
CA GLN A 365 14.95 16.12 9.09
C GLN A 365 15.57 15.25 8.00
N GLN A 366 14.94 15.21 6.84
CA GLN A 366 15.42 14.57 5.64
C GLN A 366 15.24 15.52 4.45
N ARG A 367 16.08 15.32 3.44
CA ARG A 367 16.05 16.02 2.16
C ARG A 367 15.14 15.27 1.20
N VAL A 368 14.54 15.98 0.24
CA VAL A 368 13.91 15.33 -0.92
C VAL A 368 14.99 14.52 -1.64
N PRO A 369 14.77 13.23 -1.92
CA PRO A 369 15.81 12.40 -2.51
C PRO A 369 16.19 12.80 -3.94
N ARG A 370 17.44 12.51 -4.32
CA ARG A 370 17.86 12.49 -5.73
C ARG A 370 16.95 11.59 -6.56
N ALA A 371 16.60 12.06 -7.76
CA ALA A 371 15.69 11.41 -8.72
C ALA A 371 14.26 11.17 -8.18
N TYR A 372 13.85 11.81 -7.08
CA TYR A 372 12.44 11.89 -6.73
C TYR A 372 11.70 12.73 -7.80
N HIS A 373 10.53 12.26 -8.21
CA HIS A 373 9.64 12.95 -9.14
C HIS A 373 8.76 13.94 -8.37
N LEU A 374 9.17 15.22 -8.37
CA LEU A 374 8.47 16.28 -7.64
C LEU A 374 7.33 16.85 -8.49
N ARG A 375 6.09 16.69 -8.02
CA ARG A 375 4.91 17.26 -8.69
C ARG A 375 4.73 18.73 -8.37
N LEU A 376 4.51 19.52 -9.42
CA LEU A 376 4.33 20.96 -9.38
C LEU A 376 3.00 21.34 -10.06
N PRO A 377 2.33 22.42 -9.65
CA PRO A 377 1.11 22.89 -10.31
C PRO A 377 1.43 23.36 -11.75
N LEU A 378 0.42 23.28 -12.61
CA LEU A 378 0.46 23.90 -13.93
C LEU A 378 0.25 25.42 -13.77
N ASN A 379 1.35 26.18 -13.76
CA ASN A 379 1.34 27.64 -13.56
C ASN A 379 1.96 28.43 -14.75
N GLY A 380 1.97 27.81 -15.94
CA GLY A 380 2.60 28.36 -17.15
C GLY A 380 4.12 28.22 -17.21
N SER A 381 4.80 27.96 -16.08
CA SER A 381 6.23 27.59 -16.09
C SER A 381 6.36 26.11 -16.44
N THR A 382 7.26 25.76 -17.37
CA THR A 382 7.66 24.37 -17.65
C THR A 382 8.97 24.09 -16.93
N TRP A 383 8.97 23.13 -16.00
CA TRP A 383 10.15 22.79 -15.19
C TRP A 383 10.89 21.56 -15.72
N THR A 384 12.09 21.77 -16.24
CA THR A 384 13.04 20.68 -16.50
C THR A 384 13.96 20.45 -15.30
N ARG A 385 14.56 19.27 -15.21
CA ARG A 385 15.56 18.92 -14.20
C ARG A 385 16.77 19.85 -14.24
N GLU A 386 17.10 20.31 -15.44
CA GLU A 386 18.23 21.19 -15.75
C GLU A 386 17.93 22.63 -15.34
N LEU A 387 16.71 23.12 -15.60
CA LEU A 387 16.24 24.41 -15.09
C LEU A 387 16.16 24.43 -13.55
N LEU A 388 15.70 23.33 -12.95
CA LEU A 388 15.71 23.18 -11.49
C LEU A 388 17.15 23.20 -10.95
N ALA A 389 18.08 22.45 -11.55
CA ALA A 389 19.49 22.45 -11.16
C ALA A 389 20.13 23.85 -11.27
N GLN A 390 19.81 24.63 -12.29
CA GLN A 390 20.28 26.02 -12.44
C GLN A 390 19.75 26.99 -11.36
N ARG A 391 18.69 26.64 -10.62
CA ARG A 391 18.13 27.45 -9.52
C ARG A 391 18.62 27.02 -8.13
N LEU A 392 19.44 25.95 -8.07
CA LEU A 392 20.03 25.40 -6.86
C LEU A 392 21.51 25.76 -6.80
N SER A 393 22.02 26.21 -5.65
CA SER A 393 23.47 26.33 -5.49
C SER A 393 24.11 24.96 -5.24
N PRO A 394 25.40 24.74 -5.62
CA PRO A 394 26.10 23.49 -5.32
C PRO A 394 26.14 23.15 -3.82
N ALA A 395 26.14 24.16 -2.95
CA ALA A 395 26.12 23.99 -1.49
C ALA A 395 24.78 23.46 -0.94
N GLU A 396 23.68 23.53 -1.72
CA GLU A 396 22.37 23.00 -1.36
C GLU A 396 22.08 21.62 -2.00
N MET A 397 22.98 21.12 -2.85
CA MET A 397 22.86 19.85 -3.55
C MET A 397 23.73 18.79 -2.87
N PHE A 398 23.11 17.98 -2.02
CA PHE A 398 23.81 16.99 -1.20
C PHE A 398 23.93 15.63 -1.91
N ALA A 399 25.05 14.94 -1.69
CA ALA A 399 25.30 13.60 -2.23
C ALA A 399 24.46 12.50 -1.54
N GLY A 400 23.93 12.76 -0.34
CA GLY A 400 23.24 11.77 0.48
C GLY A 400 22.19 12.36 1.42
N GLN A 401 21.42 11.47 2.03
CA GLN A 401 20.32 11.81 2.93
C GLN A 401 20.83 12.47 4.22
N SER A 402 20.07 13.43 4.76
CA SER A 402 20.34 13.99 6.08
C SER A 402 20.19 12.89 7.15
N SER A 403 21.18 12.81 8.04
CA SER A 403 21.23 11.84 9.15
C SER A 403 21.42 12.60 10.46
N PRO A 404 20.39 13.38 10.88
CA PRO A 404 20.52 14.27 12.04
C PRO A 404 20.89 13.48 13.31
N PRO A 405 21.74 14.05 14.17
CA PRO A 405 22.32 13.31 15.30
C PRO A 405 21.25 12.78 16.25
N ARG A 406 21.56 11.64 16.87
CA ARG A 406 20.65 10.90 17.74
C ARG A 406 21.17 10.87 19.17
N TYR A 407 20.36 11.34 20.09
CA TYR A 407 20.61 11.31 21.52
C TYR A 407 19.77 10.22 22.18
N ARG A 408 20.38 9.44 23.07
CA ARG A 408 19.66 8.45 23.88
C ARG A 408 19.37 9.04 25.26
N VAL A 409 18.09 9.26 25.54
CA VAL A 409 17.57 9.83 26.79
C VAL A 409 18.13 9.06 27.99
N GLN A 410 18.71 9.78 28.95
CA GLN A 410 19.28 9.25 30.18
C GLN A 410 18.27 9.36 31.34
N ARG A 411 18.59 8.75 32.48
CA ARG A 411 17.70 8.79 33.66
C ARG A 411 17.76 10.20 34.29
N GLY A 412 16.64 10.92 34.23
CA GLY A 412 16.53 12.30 34.72
C GLY A 412 16.41 13.35 33.60
N ASP A 413 16.58 12.95 32.32
CA ASP A 413 16.42 13.87 31.19
C ASP A 413 14.96 14.33 31.01
N THR A 414 14.81 15.61 30.68
CA THR A 414 13.55 16.26 30.29
C THR A 414 13.72 16.90 28.91
N LEU A 415 12.61 17.21 28.22
CA LEU A 415 12.68 17.99 26.97
C LEU A 415 13.46 19.30 27.16
N THR A 416 13.28 19.97 28.30
CA THR A 416 13.98 21.22 28.62
C THR A 416 15.48 21.02 28.84
N SER A 417 15.90 20.02 29.63
CA SER A 417 17.32 19.79 29.92
C SER A 417 18.09 19.34 28.68
N VAL A 418 17.51 18.47 27.85
CA VAL A 418 18.14 18.06 26.59
C VAL A 418 18.12 19.20 25.57
N ALA A 419 17.03 19.96 25.45
CA ALA A 419 16.98 21.08 24.50
C ALA A 419 18.02 22.17 24.83
N GLY A 420 18.19 22.51 26.11
CA GLY A 420 19.25 23.42 26.57
C GLY A 420 20.66 22.91 26.25
N ARG A 421 20.91 21.60 26.39
CA ARG A 421 22.19 20.96 26.01
C ARG A 421 22.51 21.07 24.50
N TYR A 422 21.50 21.22 23.66
CA TYR A 422 21.62 21.37 22.21
C TYR A 422 21.26 22.80 21.71
N GLY A 423 21.20 23.79 22.61
CA GLY A 423 21.00 25.21 22.24
C GLY A 423 19.64 25.55 21.64
N VAL A 424 18.61 24.72 21.85
CA VAL A 424 17.25 24.93 21.30
C VAL A 424 16.19 25.01 22.40
N SER A 425 14.99 25.47 22.05
CA SER A 425 13.85 25.43 22.98
C SER A 425 13.32 24.00 23.14
N ALA A 426 12.76 23.70 24.31
CA ALA A 426 12.07 22.43 24.60
C ALA A 426 10.98 22.11 23.57
N ASP A 427 10.32 23.17 23.08
CA ASP A 427 9.27 23.16 22.07
C ASP A 427 9.78 22.79 20.66
N THR A 428 10.95 23.28 20.28
CA THR A 428 11.63 22.87 19.04
C THR A 428 12.12 21.42 19.14
N LEU A 429 12.72 21.00 20.26
CA LEU A 429 13.09 19.60 20.48
C LEU A 429 11.86 18.66 20.51
N ALA A 430 10.71 19.16 20.99
CA ALA A 430 9.46 18.41 20.98
C ALA A 430 8.93 18.21 19.56
N ARG A 431 8.80 19.29 18.75
CA ARG A 431 8.46 19.21 17.31
C ARG A 431 9.34 18.21 16.57
N LEU A 432 10.67 18.36 16.74
CA LEU A 432 11.74 17.55 16.16
C LEU A 432 11.57 16.04 16.40
N ASN A 433 10.87 15.66 17.48
CA ASN A 433 10.63 14.28 17.89
C ASN A 433 9.16 13.86 17.85
N HIS A 434 8.31 14.71 17.28
CA HIS A 434 6.84 14.58 17.23
C HIS A 434 6.23 14.33 18.62
N LEU A 435 6.81 14.99 19.62
CA LEU A 435 6.36 15.00 21.01
C LEU A 435 5.52 16.26 21.28
N ARG A 436 4.66 16.18 22.31
CA ARG A 436 4.07 17.38 22.93
C ARG A 436 5.15 18.07 23.78
N THR A 437 5.12 19.39 23.88
CA THR A 437 6.13 20.18 24.61
C THR A 437 6.24 19.83 26.10
N GLY A 438 5.15 19.34 26.71
CA GLY A 438 5.11 18.79 28.07
C GLY A 438 5.23 17.25 28.16
N ALA A 439 5.69 16.56 27.12
CA ALA A 439 5.81 15.09 27.14
C ALA A 439 7.01 14.64 28.00
N GLN A 440 6.80 13.64 28.84
CA GLN A 440 7.88 13.01 29.61
C GLN A 440 8.83 12.24 28.66
N LEU A 441 10.13 12.42 28.85
CA LEU A 441 11.14 11.59 28.19
C LEU A 441 11.42 10.35 29.05
N HIS A 442 11.19 9.17 28.49
CA HIS A 442 11.53 7.91 29.17
C HIS A 442 12.97 7.51 28.84
N ALA A 443 13.76 7.21 29.87
CA ALA A 443 15.15 6.80 29.73
C ALA A 443 15.30 5.58 28.81
N GLY A 444 16.35 5.58 28.00
CA GLY A 444 16.62 4.58 26.98
C GLY A 444 15.98 4.87 25.61
N ARG A 445 14.98 5.76 25.52
CA ARG A 445 14.41 6.24 24.24
C ARG A 445 15.48 6.98 23.44
N THR A 446 15.54 6.74 22.13
CA THR A 446 16.32 7.57 21.20
C THR A 446 15.47 8.72 20.68
N ILE A 447 16.02 9.92 20.69
CA ILE A 447 15.44 11.14 20.11
C ILE A 447 16.42 11.76 19.11
N THR A 448 15.90 12.38 18.06
CA THR A 448 16.67 13.23 17.15
C THR A 448 17.00 14.53 17.87
N VAL A 449 18.21 15.03 17.69
CA VAL A 449 18.69 16.32 18.23
C VAL A 449 19.25 17.18 17.11
N PRO A 450 19.29 18.52 17.26
CA PRO A 450 19.96 19.41 16.31
C PRO A 450 21.44 19.07 16.18
N GLU A 451 22.04 19.41 15.03
CA GLU A 451 23.49 19.47 14.89
C GLU A 451 24.02 20.65 15.73
N THR A 452 24.73 20.34 16.82
CA THR A 452 25.41 21.36 17.63
C THR A 452 26.59 21.93 16.84
N PRO A 453 26.76 23.27 16.73
CA PRO A 453 28.02 23.83 16.27
C PRO A 453 29.17 23.37 17.20
N PRO A 454 30.36 23.05 16.67
CA PRO A 454 31.44 22.46 17.47
C PRO A 454 32.00 23.49 18.47
N VAL A 455 31.66 23.33 19.75
CA VAL A 455 32.26 24.11 20.84
C VAL A 455 33.68 23.60 21.08
N THR A 456 34.68 24.39 20.71
CA THR A 456 36.10 24.10 21.00
C THR A 456 36.34 24.06 22.51
N VAL A 457 36.75 22.89 23.01
CA VAL A 457 37.08 22.72 24.43
C VAL A 457 38.43 23.38 24.72
N ALA A 458 38.43 24.50 25.43
CA ALA A 458 39.66 25.01 26.05
C ALA A 458 40.11 24.02 27.14
N ALA A 459 41.41 23.76 27.22
CA ALA A 459 41.95 22.75 28.13
C ALA A 459 41.79 23.16 29.61
N ALA A 460 41.33 22.22 30.44
CA ALA A 460 41.25 22.41 31.89
C ALA A 460 42.63 22.23 32.54
N ALA A 461 42.97 23.13 33.48
CA ALA A 461 44.15 22.99 34.34
C ALA A 461 43.93 21.91 35.43
N PRO A 462 44.98 21.24 35.91
CA PRO A 462 44.87 20.14 36.89
C PRO A 462 44.56 20.63 38.33
N PRO A 463 43.99 19.76 39.18
CA PRO A 463 43.51 20.11 40.52
C PRO A 463 44.55 19.95 41.63
N ALA A 464 44.26 20.55 42.80
CA ALA A 464 44.95 20.30 44.07
C ALA A 464 43.96 19.81 45.16
N ALA A 465 44.44 18.92 46.04
CA ALA A 465 43.77 18.44 47.26
C ALA A 465 44.55 18.95 48.50
N ALA A 466 44.14 18.83 49.77
CA ALA A 466 43.00 18.23 50.49
C ALA A 466 42.56 19.24 51.62
N ALA A 467 41.75 19.00 52.66
CA ALA A 467 41.32 17.83 53.44
C ALA A 467 39.99 18.13 54.23
N PRO A 468 39.38 17.19 55.01
CA PRO A 468 37.95 17.29 55.39
C PRO A 468 37.56 17.36 56.90
N ALA A 469 36.39 17.99 57.15
CA ALA A 469 35.38 17.69 58.21
C ALA A 469 35.74 17.96 59.71
N PRO A 470 34.79 17.93 60.71
CA PRO A 470 33.35 17.57 60.65
C PRO A 470 32.32 18.44 61.46
N THR A 471 31.01 18.12 61.26
CA THR A 471 29.84 18.20 62.20
C THR A 471 29.30 19.52 62.82
N ALA A 472 28.14 19.96 62.29
CA ALA A 472 26.80 20.17 62.92
C ALA A 472 26.59 20.84 64.31
N ALA A 473 25.70 21.86 64.39
CA ALA A 473 24.50 21.92 65.27
C ALA A 473 23.61 23.21 65.14
N THR A 474 22.32 23.01 64.85
CA THR A 474 21.07 23.63 65.38
C THR A 474 21.00 25.05 66.03
N SER A 475 20.15 25.95 65.48
CA SER A 475 18.94 26.50 66.18
C SER A 475 18.08 27.50 65.37
N PRO A 476 16.75 27.68 65.65
CA PRO A 476 15.81 28.55 64.91
C PRO A 476 15.02 29.58 65.78
N ALA A 477 14.11 30.41 65.20
CA ALA A 477 12.77 30.77 65.75
C ALA A 477 11.93 31.75 64.87
N GLU A 478 10.63 31.82 65.16
CA GLU A 478 9.51 32.58 64.52
C GLU A 478 9.21 33.94 65.26
N PRO A 479 8.12 34.77 65.04
CA PRO A 479 6.76 34.46 64.53
C PRO A 479 6.06 35.47 63.55
N ALA A 480 4.81 35.14 63.17
CA ALA A 480 3.81 35.97 62.44
C ALA A 480 2.99 36.91 63.40
N PRO A 481 1.79 37.51 63.08
CA PRO A 481 0.98 37.60 61.83
C PRO A 481 0.36 39.01 61.52
N ALA A 482 -0.44 39.17 60.43
CA ALA A 482 -1.61 40.11 60.33
C ALA A 482 -2.35 40.10 58.94
N ALA A 483 -3.58 40.63 58.92
CA ALA A 483 -4.45 41.02 57.78
C ALA A 483 -5.30 42.25 58.23
N PRO A 484 -6.13 42.98 57.42
CA PRO A 484 -6.72 42.66 56.11
C PRO A 484 -6.74 43.83 55.07
N ALA A 485 -7.69 43.79 54.11
CA ALA A 485 -8.00 44.79 53.05
C ALA A 485 -8.95 45.92 53.57
N PRO A 486 -9.58 46.85 52.77
CA PRO A 486 -9.70 46.95 51.30
C PRO A 486 -9.66 48.39 50.68
N THR A 487 -9.93 48.51 49.37
CA THR A 487 -10.59 49.70 48.77
C THR A 487 -11.27 49.32 47.44
N ALA A 488 -12.24 50.12 46.96
CA ALA A 488 -13.06 49.80 45.79
C ALA A 488 -13.43 51.04 44.95
N ALA A 489 -13.77 50.83 43.68
CA ALA A 489 -14.41 51.80 42.78
C ALA A 489 -15.31 51.05 41.78
N THR A 490 -16.45 51.62 41.40
CA THR A 490 -17.56 50.90 40.73
C THR A 490 -18.25 51.77 39.67
N SER A 491 -19.03 51.11 38.79
CA SER A 491 -20.23 51.61 38.08
C SER A 491 -20.09 52.05 36.61
N PRO A 492 -21.19 52.04 35.82
CA PRO A 492 -22.27 51.01 35.76
C PRO A 492 -22.83 50.75 34.33
N ALA A 493 -23.63 49.68 34.15
CA ALA A 493 -24.83 49.63 33.27
C ALA A 493 -25.47 48.22 33.25
N ALA A 494 -26.73 48.11 32.79
CA ALA A 494 -27.59 46.91 32.74
C ALA A 494 -28.50 46.98 31.47
N PRO A 495 -29.43 46.03 31.16
CA PRO A 495 -29.87 44.83 31.89
C PRO A 495 -29.99 43.53 31.03
N ALA A 496 -30.59 42.48 31.62
CA ALA A 496 -31.01 41.22 30.98
C ALA A 496 -32.49 41.32 30.47
N PRO A 497 -33.30 40.26 30.21
CA PRO A 497 -33.25 38.81 30.54
C PRO A 497 -33.36 37.93 29.26
N ALA A 498 -33.72 36.63 29.23
CA ALA A 498 -34.15 35.64 30.24
C ALA A 498 -33.81 34.19 29.80
N ALA A 499 -33.74 33.25 30.75
CA ALA A 499 -33.96 31.81 30.54
C ALA A 499 -34.37 31.13 31.88
N PRO A 500 -35.32 30.18 31.90
CA PRO A 500 -35.64 29.40 33.10
C PRO A 500 -34.69 28.21 33.27
N ALA A 501 -34.32 27.92 34.52
CA ALA A 501 -33.58 26.72 34.91
C ALA A 501 -34.53 25.61 35.39
N LEU A 502 -33.98 24.46 35.84
CA LEU A 502 -34.20 23.93 37.21
C LEU A 502 -33.47 22.58 37.47
N THR A 503 -32.69 22.53 38.56
CA THR A 503 -32.50 21.42 39.56
C THR A 503 -32.26 19.95 39.15
N ALA A 504 -31.51 19.12 39.88
CA ALA A 504 -30.62 19.31 41.05
C ALA A 504 -29.82 18.02 41.40
N ALA A 505 -29.02 18.12 42.47
CA ALA A 505 -28.62 17.06 43.40
C ALA A 505 -27.53 16.04 43.00
N THR A 506 -26.36 16.24 43.60
CA THR A 506 -25.27 15.26 43.82
C THR A 506 -25.68 14.21 44.88
N PRO A 507 -24.97 13.06 44.98
CA PRO A 507 -23.82 13.02 45.89
C PRO A 507 -22.58 12.28 45.36
N ARG A 508 -21.43 12.53 45.98
CA ARG A 508 -20.17 11.79 45.77
C ARG A 508 -20.09 10.64 46.76
N VAL A 509 -19.65 9.46 46.31
CA VAL A 509 -19.01 8.43 47.14
C VAL A 509 -17.69 8.05 46.45
N ALA A 510 -16.67 7.69 47.23
CA ALA A 510 -15.31 7.51 46.72
C ALA A 510 -14.63 6.24 47.27
N LEU A 511 -13.80 5.64 46.42
CA LEU A 511 -12.72 4.68 46.73
C LEU A 511 -13.10 3.33 47.36
N ALA A 512 -13.07 2.29 46.53
CA ALA A 512 -12.46 1.01 46.89
C ALA A 512 -11.65 0.47 45.70
N ARG A 513 -10.49 -0.13 45.97
CA ARG A 513 -9.75 -1.01 45.03
C ARG A 513 -9.90 -2.44 45.52
N PRO A 514 -9.96 -3.41 44.59
CA PRO A 514 -8.88 -4.39 44.59
C PRO A 514 -8.23 -4.56 43.21
N SER A 515 -7.10 -5.27 43.21
CA SER A 515 -6.37 -5.70 42.00
C SER A 515 -6.62 -7.22 41.76
N PRO A 516 -5.85 -7.96 40.92
CA PRO A 516 -6.39 -8.44 39.65
C PRO A 516 -6.47 -9.98 39.50
N GLY A 517 -7.29 -10.45 38.56
CA GLY A 517 -7.33 -11.86 38.14
C GLY A 517 -8.04 -12.04 36.80
N GLY A 518 -7.60 -13.02 36.00
CA GLY A 518 -8.13 -13.33 34.66
C GLY A 518 -7.30 -12.71 33.53
N ALA A 519 -6.27 -13.42 33.06
CA ALA A 519 -5.28 -12.86 32.15
C ALA A 519 -5.09 -13.69 30.85
N VAL A 520 -5.52 -13.11 29.72
CA VAL A 520 -4.83 -13.19 28.40
C VAL A 520 -5.03 -14.60 27.72
N PRO A 521 -5.03 -14.79 26.37
CA PRO A 521 -4.22 -14.05 25.42
C PRO A 521 -4.78 -13.62 24.05
N ALA A 522 -4.44 -12.39 23.67
CA ALA A 522 -4.38 -11.92 22.28
C ALA A 522 -3.13 -12.48 21.55
N ALA A 523 -3.04 -13.80 21.41
CA ALA A 523 -1.83 -14.51 20.92
C ALA A 523 -1.70 -14.58 19.38
N VAL A 524 -1.62 -13.43 18.69
CA VAL A 524 -1.21 -13.39 17.26
C VAL A 524 -0.20 -12.28 16.95
N ALA A 525 -0.39 -11.06 17.49
CA ALA A 525 0.38 -9.88 17.06
C ALA A 525 1.70 -9.59 17.81
N GLN A 526 2.08 -10.41 18.81
CA GLN A 526 3.21 -10.12 19.71
C GLN A 526 4.41 -11.08 19.61
N ARG A 527 4.47 -11.96 18.60
CA ARG A 527 5.65 -12.85 18.39
C ARG A 527 6.61 -12.41 17.27
N GLU A 528 6.28 -11.39 16.49
CA GLU A 528 7.18 -10.85 15.46
C GLU A 528 8.05 -9.68 15.96
N SER A 529 7.89 -9.24 17.21
CA SER A 529 8.38 -7.93 17.70
C SER A 529 9.30 -7.99 18.93
N ALA A 530 9.75 -9.18 19.35
CA ALA A 530 10.55 -9.37 20.57
C ALA A 530 12.03 -9.75 20.33
N GLU A 531 12.37 -10.50 19.28
CA GLU A 531 13.71 -11.11 19.15
C GLU A 531 14.73 -10.25 18.38
N ASP A 532 14.29 -9.40 17.44
CA ASP A 532 15.17 -8.55 16.63
C ASP A 532 15.97 -7.52 17.46
N ALA A 533 15.55 -7.24 18.69
CA ALA A 533 16.25 -6.32 19.60
C ALA A 533 17.58 -6.88 20.15
N ALA A 534 17.77 -8.21 20.18
CA ALA A 534 18.93 -8.85 20.81
C ALA A 534 20.10 -9.09 19.83
N VAL A 535 19.80 -9.41 18.57
CA VAL A 535 20.81 -9.90 17.60
C VAL A 535 21.78 -8.80 17.14
N ALA A 536 21.37 -7.53 17.21
CA ALA A 536 22.18 -6.38 16.80
C ALA A 536 23.50 -6.19 17.58
N ALA A 537 23.64 -6.83 18.76
CA ALA A 537 24.85 -6.74 19.58
C ALA A 537 25.98 -7.72 19.18
N ALA A 538 25.70 -8.77 18.40
CA ALA A 538 26.63 -9.88 18.19
C ALA A 538 27.55 -9.73 16.96
N ALA A 539 27.13 -8.98 15.92
CA ALA A 539 27.78 -8.97 14.60
C ALA A 539 29.03 -8.08 14.48
N ALA A 540 29.66 -7.69 15.60
CA ALA A 540 30.75 -6.72 15.66
C ALA A 540 32.17 -7.33 15.71
N LYS A 541 32.33 -8.62 15.40
CA LYS A 541 33.64 -9.32 15.43
C LYS A 541 33.86 -10.17 14.18
N SER A 542 35.14 -10.32 13.80
CA SER A 542 35.67 -11.16 12.72
C SER A 542 35.38 -10.71 11.28
N ARG A 543 36.24 -9.80 10.77
CA ARG A 543 36.62 -9.74 9.35
C ARG A 543 37.94 -10.51 9.16
N THR A 544 38.08 -11.22 8.05
CA THR A 544 39.37 -11.65 7.47
C THR A 544 39.23 -11.75 5.95
N ALA A 545 40.35 -11.71 5.21
CA ALA A 545 40.36 -11.33 3.80
C ALA A 545 40.53 -12.51 2.80
N ALA A 546 40.17 -12.24 1.54
CA ALA A 546 40.55 -13.00 0.35
C ALA A 546 40.82 -12.02 -0.81
N THR A 547 41.62 -12.43 -1.81
CA THR A 547 42.37 -11.53 -2.70
C THR A 547 41.67 -11.26 -4.05
N SER A 548 41.86 -10.05 -4.59
CA SER A 548 41.36 -9.64 -5.92
C SER A 548 42.25 -10.08 -7.08
N PRO A 549 41.69 -10.48 -8.24
CA PRO A 549 42.36 -10.41 -9.54
C PRO A 549 42.44 -8.96 -10.07
N GLN A 550 43.32 -8.72 -11.06
CA GLN A 550 43.39 -7.46 -11.81
C GLN A 550 42.49 -7.46 -13.06
N PRO A 551 42.09 -6.29 -13.59
CA PRO A 551 41.21 -6.21 -14.77
C PRO A 551 41.95 -6.46 -16.10
N VAL A 552 41.24 -7.06 -17.05
CA VAL A 552 41.60 -7.09 -18.48
C VAL A 552 41.36 -5.73 -19.15
N SER A 553 42.01 -5.47 -20.29
CA SER A 553 41.97 -4.16 -20.96
C SER A 553 40.80 -4.01 -21.93
N ALA A 554 40.39 -2.77 -22.19
CA ALA A 554 39.21 -2.45 -23.01
C ALA A 554 39.25 -3.07 -24.43
N ALA A 555 40.44 -3.23 -25.02
CA ALA A 555 40.61 -3.84 -26.34
C ALA A 555 40.20 -5.32 -26.41
N GLN A 556 40.08 -6.03 -25.28
CA GLN A 556 39.58 -7.40 -25.24
C GLN A 556 38.05 -7.48 -25.12
N ALA A 557 37.40 -6.43 -24.58
CA ALA A 557 35.93 -6.36 -24.53
C ALA A 557 35.34 -6.06 -25.93
N GLU A 558 36.01 -5.22 -26.71
CA GLU A 558 35.56 -4.81 -28.05
C GLU A 558 35.53 -5.99 -29.05
N ALA A 559 36.40 -6.99 -28.86
CA ALA A 559 36.50 -8.19 -29.69
C ALA A 559 35.43 -9.27 -29.43
N LEU A 560 34.57 -9.10 -28.43
CA LEU A 560 33.54 -10.09 -28.03
C LEU A 560 32.10 -9.71 -28.43
N SER A 561 31.92 -8.62 -29.17
CA SER A 561 30.60 -8.21 -29.69
C SER A 561 30.12 -9.17 -30.80
N PRO A 562 28.97 -9.86 -30.65
CA PRO A 562 28.34 -10.56 -31.77
C PRO A 562 27.87 -9.55 -32.81
N ALA A 563 28.07 -9.85 -34.09
CA ALA A 563 27.62 -9.02 -35.22
C ALA A 563 26.40 -9.62 -35.92
N LEU A 564 25.65 -8.77 -36.64
CA LEU A 564 24.36 -9.06 -37.32
C LEU A 564 23.18 -9.21 -36.33
N GLY A 565 21.93 -8.89 -36.67
CA GLY A 565 21.37 -8.31 -37.92
C GLY A 565 19.97 -7.70 -37.69
N PRO A 566 19.21 -7.33 -38.75
CA PRO A 566 18.00 -6.52 -38.61
C PRO A 566 16.72 -7.33 -38.32
N ALA A 567 16.13 -7.10 -37.15
CA ALA A 567 14.75 -7.44 -36.74
C ALA A 567 14.40 -8.93 -36.66
N ALA A 568 14.37 -9.65 -37.79
CA ALA A 568 13.77 -10.98 -37.92
C ALA A 568 14.56 -12.10 -37.22
N GLU A 569 15.81 -11.83 -36.83
CA GLU A 569 16.71 -12.79 -36.20
C GLU A 569 16.59 -12.80 -34.67
N ALA A 570 15.91 -11.82 -34.07
CA ALA A 570 15.76 -11.70 -32.61
C ALA A 570 14.93 -12.85 -32.00
N GLU A 571 13.94 -13.39 -32.72
CA GLU A 571 13.15 -14.56 -32.29
C GLU A 571 13.97 -15.86 -32.23
N GLN A 572 15.16 -15.89 -32.86
CA GLN A 572 16.02 -17.08 -32.94
C GLN A 572 17.29 -16.97 -32.08
N ASN A 573 17.49 -15.85 -31.38
CA ASN A 573 18.65 -15.68 -30.51
C ASN A 573 18.50 -16.55 -29.24
N PRO A 574 19.33 -17.60 -29.04
CA PRO A 574 19.19 -18.47 -27.88
C PRO A 574 19.51 -17.70 -26.61
N ASP A 575 18.63 -17.79 -25.61
CA ASP A 575 18.84 -17.18 -24.31
C ASP A 575 20.12 -17.74 -23.65
N PRO A 576 21.15 -16.91 -23.38
CA PRO A 576 22.41 -17.37 -22.81
C PRO A 576 22.33 -17.63 -21.29
N ASN A 577 21.18 -17.39 -20.65
CA ASN A 577 21.02 -17.61 -19.22
C ASN A 577 21.00 -19.11 -18.86
N ASP A 578 21.89 -19.52 -17.94
CA ASP A 578 21.91 -20.87 -17.39
C ASP A 578 20.69 -21.15 -16.49
N TYR A 579 19.65 -21.72 -17.11
CA TYR A 579 18.46 -22.19 -16.41
C TYR A 579 18.59 -23.57 -15.77
N SER A 580 19.74 -24.25 -15.91
CA SER A 580 19.90 -25.64 -15.46
C SER A 580 19.90 -25.81 -13.94
N VAL A 581 19.66 -27.05 -13.49
CA VAL A 581 19.80 -27.46 -12.09
C VAL A 581 21.14 -28.18 -11.89
N ALA A 582 22.06 -27.53 -11.19
CA ALA A 582 23.35 -28.13 -10.87
C ALA A 582 23.20 -29.42 -10.02
N HIS A 583 24.18 -30.32 -10.11
CA HIS A 583 24.09 -31.66 -9.51
C HIS A 583 23.75 -31.66 -8.00
N ASP A 584 24.09 -30.61 -7.25
CA ASP A 584 23.80 -30.41 -5.83
C ASP A 584 22.37 -29.92 -5.51
N ASP A 585 21.44 -30.01 -6.46
CA ASP A 585 20.07 -29.46 -6.42
C ASP A 585 20.01 -27.92 -6.34
N THR A 586 21.09 -27.20 -6.70
CA THR A 586 21.09 -25.72 -6.66
C THR A 586 20.94 -25.07 -8.04
N ILE A 587 20.25 -23.93 -8.08
CA ILE A 587 20.16 -23.04 -9.25
C ILE A 587 20.78 -21.68 -8.92
N ARG A 588 21.29 -20.97 -9.94
CA ARG A 588 21.49 -19.51 -9.87
C ARG A 588 20.16 -18.83 -10.17
N VAL A 589 19.77 -17.84 -9.38
CA VAL A 589 18.56 -17.03 -9.60
C VAL A 589 18.77 -16.10 -10.81
N ALA A 590 17.86 -16.10 -11.78
CA ALA A 590 17.88 -15.17 -12.89
C ALA A 590 17.03 -13.92 -12.62
N GLY A 591 17.17 -12.91 -13.49
CA GLY A 591 16.32 -11.72 -13.52
C GLY A 591 14.83 -12.07 -13.52
N ASP A 592 14.04 -11.24 -12.83
CA ASP A 592 12.57 -11.36 -12.69
C ASP A 592 12.04 -12.67 -12.04
N GLU A 593 12.92 -13.61 -11.66
CA GLU A 593 12.55 -14.81 -10.90
C GLU A 593 12.32 -14.56 -9.40
N THR A 594 11.48 -15.38 -8.77
CA THR A 594 11.16 -15.27 -7.35
C THR A 594 11.06 -16.63 -6.65
N LEU A 595 11.14 -16.64 -5.32
CA LEU A 595 10.77 -17.81 -4.51
C LEU A 595 9.31 -18.24 -4.66
N GLY A 596 8.44 -17.41 -5.24
CA GLY A 596 7.12 -17.83 -5.71
C GLY A 596 7.30 -18.79 -6.89
N HIS A 597 7.93 -18.32 -7.96
CA HIS A 597 8.10 -19.08 -9.21
C HIS A 597 8.74 -20.45 -8.96
N TYR A 598 9.85 -20.54 -8.21
CA TYR A 598 10.46 -21.85 -7.90
C TYR A 598 9.57 -22.76 -7.06
N ALA A 599 8.85 -22.22 -6.06
CA ALA A 599 7.97 -23.03 -5.23
C ALA A 599 6.82 -23.61 -6.07
N ASP A 600 6.31 -22.80 -7.00
CA ASP A 600 5.21 -23.14 -7.88
C ASP A 600 5.63 -24.18 -8.94
N TRP A 601 6.80 -24.00 -9.58
CA TRP A 601 7.38 -24.98 -10.51
C TRP A 601 7.77 -26.32 -9.87
N LEU A 602 7.97 -26.36 -8.54
CA LEU A 602 8.27 -27.58 -7.76
C LEU A 602 7.04 -28.16 -7.05
N GLY A 603 5.88 -27.50 -7.10
CA GLY A 603 4.67 -27.90 -6.35
C GLY A 603 4.85 -27.89 -4.83
N VAL A 604 5.71 -27.03 -4.29
CA VAL A 604 5.98 -26.86 -2.85
C VAL A 604 5.52 -25.48 -2.35
N SER A 605 5.67 -25.20 -1.06
CA SER A 605 5.40 -23.85 -0.54
C SER A 605 6.64 -22.97 -0.62
N THR A 606 6.45 -21.66 -0.83
CA THR A 606 7.53 -20.65 -0.74
C THR A 606 8.25 -20.70 0.60
N GLN A 607 7.55 -21.06 1.68
CA GLN A 607 8.12 -21.25 3.01
C GLN A 607 9.06 -22.45 3.07
N HIS A 608 8.71 -23.57 2.44
CA HIS A 608 9.58 -24.75 2.35
C HIS A 608 10.88 -24.45 1.59
N VAL A 609 10.81 -23.71 0.47
CA VAL A 609 12.02 -23.26 -0.25
C VAL A 609 12.86 -22.30 0.62
N ARG A 610 12.23 -21.45 1.45
CA ARG A 610 12.95 -20.61 2.43
C ARG A 610 13.63 -21.45 3.51
N GLU A 611 12.95 -22.44 4.08
CA GLU A 611 13.46 -23.30 5.15
C GLU A 611 14.65 -24.14 4.69
N LEU A 612 14.54 -24.77 3.51
CA LEU A 612 15.63 -25.50 2.85
C LEU A 612 16.90 -24.66 2.68
N ASN A 613 16.73 -23.37 2.36
CA ASN A 613 17.83 -22.41 2.17
C ASN A 613 18.21 -21.62 3.42
N ARG A 614 17.55 -21.86 4.57
CA ARG A 614 17.70 -21.07 5.81
C ARG A 614 17.46 -19.56 5.61
N PHE A 615 16.61 -19.20 4.65
CA PHE A 615 16.28 -17.80 4.34
C PHE A 615 15.25 -17.23 5.31
N LYS A 616 15.67 -16.26 6.12
CA LYS A 616 14.75 -15.42 6.92
C LYS A 616 13.65 -14.83 6.03
N PHE A 617 12.42 -14.81 6.52
CA PHE A 617 11.20 -14.44 5.77
C PHE A 617 11.31 -13.08 5.05
N HIS A 618 11.93 -12.09 5.68
CA HIS A 618 12.11 -10.74 5.13
C HIS A 618 13.34 -10.57 4.22
N ARG A 619 14.20 -11.58 4.07
CA ARG A 619 15.33 -11.51 3.13
C ARG A 619 14.77 -11.66 1.69
N PRO A 620 14.97 -10.68 0.80
CA PRO A 620 14.76 -10.89 -0.63
C PRO A 620 15.81 -11.88 -1.14
N VAL A 621 15.44 -12.71 -2.10
CA VAL A 621 16.44 -13.48 -2.84
C VAL A 621 17.03 -12.56 -3.90
N LEU A 622 18.35 -12.59 -4.02
CA LEU A 622 19.09 -11.74 -4.95
C LEU A 622 19.29 -12.48 -6.27
N ILE A 623 19.41 -11.74 -7.37
CA ILE A 623 19.79 -12.26 -8.68
C ILE A 623 21.21 -12.83 -8.58
N GLY A 624 21.54 -13.84 -9.40
CA GLY A 624 22.81 -14.59 -9.34
C GLY A 624 22.97 -15.49 -8.11
N GLN A 625 22.20 -15.28 -7.03
CA GLN A 625 22.31 -16.04 -5.79
C GLN A 625 22.05 -17.53 -6.04
N ARG A 626 22.95 -18.40 -5.55
CA ARG A 626 22.69 -19.85 -5.54
C ARG A 626 21.69 -20.20 -4.44
N ILE A 627 20.66 -20.97 -4.80
CA ILE A 627 19.64 -21.49 -3.88
C ILE A 627 19.44 -22.99 -4.13
N LYS A 628 19.29 -23.79 -3.07
CA LYS A 628 18.95 -25.22 -3.16
C LYS A 628 17.44 -25.41 -3.31
N LEU A 629 17.03 -26.37 -4.12
CA LEU A 629 15.64 -26.71 -4.42
C LEU A 629 15.32 -28.16 -4.01
N ASP A 630 14.03 -28.52 -4.03
CA ASP A 630 13.52 -29.82 -3.60
C ASP A 630 12.73 -30.51 -4.72
N PHE A 631 13.40 -31.43 -5.42
CA PHE A 631 12.87 -32.16 -6.57
C PHE A 631 12.08 -33.43 -6.19
N ARG A 632 11.68 -33.61 -4.92
CA ARG A 632 10.89 -34.80 -4.50
C ARG A 632 9.49 -34.89 -5.11
N LYS A 633 9.00 -33.84 -5.77
CA LYS A 633 7.67 -33.78 -6.42
C LYS A 633 7.70 -33.61 -7.94
N VAL A 634 8.77 -33.05 -8.48
CA VAL A 634 8.90 -32.64 -9.88
C VAL A 634 10.33 -32.93 -10.30
N SER A 635 10.51 -33.60 -11.45
CA SER A 635 11.85 -33.92 -11.94
C SER A 635 12.63 -32.66 -12.33
N ARG A 636 13.96 -32.77 -12.43
CA ARG A 636 14.82 -31.62 -12.80
C ARG A 636 14.47 -31.13 -14.21
N GLU A 637 14.27 -32.05 -15.14
CA GLU A 637 13.94 -31.82 -16.53
C GLU A 637 12.60 -31.08 -16.66
N ALA A 638 11.59 -31.48 -15.87
CA ALA A 638 10.28 -30.84 -15.83
C ALA A 638 10.32 -29.45 -15.19
N PHE A 639 11.07 -29.28 -14.09
CA PHE A 639 11.30 -27.97 -13.48
C PHE A 639 12.00 -27.01 -14.44
N GLU A 640 13.07 -27.46 -15.10
CA GLU A 640 13.80 -26.65 -16.08
C GLU A 640 12.95 -26.34 -17.33
N ALA A 641 12.09 -27.26 -17.77
CA ALA A 641 11.15 -27.00 -18.84
C ALA A 641 10.18 -25.88 -18.46
N ASN A 642 9.55 -25.94 -17.27
CA ASN A 642 8.69 -24.89 -16.75
C ASN A 642 9.42 -23.54 -16.59
N ARG A 643 10.69 -23.58 -16.17
CA ARG A 643 11.55 -22.40 -16.03
C ARG A 643 11.88 -21.76 -17.39
N ARG A 644 12.32 -22.56 -18.37
CA ARG A 644 12.60 -22.09 -19.75
C ARG A 644 11.33 -21.59 -20.44
N GLU A 645 10.19 -22.20 -20.18
CA GLU A 645 8.88 -21.77 -20.69
C GLU A 645 8.50 -20.37 -20.19
N TYR A 646 8.65 -20.12 -18.88
CA TYR A 646 8.38 -18.83 -18.27
C TYR A 646 9.20 -17.69 -18.89
N HIS A 647 10.51 -17.87 -19.08
CA HIS A 647 11.37 -16.83 -19.68
C HIS A 647 11.07 -16.62 -21.16
N ARG A 648 10.78 -17.68 -21.93
CA ARG A 648 10.38 -17.53 -23.34
C ARG A 648 9.08 -16.74 -23.49
N GLN A 649 8.10 -16.95 -22.60
CA GLN A 649 6.86 -16.17 -22.59
C GLN A 649 7.11 -14.71 -22.19
N LEU A 650 8.00 -14.47 -21.22
CA LEU A 650 8.38 -13.13 -20.78
C LEU A 650 9.14 -12.34 -21.87
N GLN A 651 9.97 -13.03 -22.66
CA GLN A 651 10.66 -12.50 -23.84
C GLN A 651 9.68 -12.19 -24.98
N ALA A 652 8.83 -13.15 -25.34
CA ALA A 652 7.83 -12.96 -26.41
C ALA A 652 6.88 -11.79 -26.10
N ALA A 653 6.39 -11.70 -24.85
CA ALA A 653 5.54 -10.58 -24.42
C ALA A 653 6.26 -9.22 -24.47
N TYR A 654 7.57 -9.17 -24.22
CA TYR A 654 8.34 -7.93 -24.30
C TYR A 654 8.63 -7.52 -25.75
N PHE A 655 9.13 -8.46 -26.57
CA PHE A 655 9.50 -8.21 -27.96
C PHE A 655 8.30 -8.03 -28.90
N ALA A 656 7.09 -8.45 -28.50
CA ALA A 656 5.84 -8.09 -29.18
C ALA A 656 5.57 -6.57 -29.20
N ALA A 657 6.19 -5.79 -28.29
CA ALA A 657 6.05 -4.34 -28.20
C ALA A 657 7.37 -3.56 -28.31
N HIS A 658 8.53 -4.21 -28.21
CA HIS A 658 9.84 -3.56 -28.18
C HIS A 658 10.84 -4.22 -29.11
N ARG A 659 11.75 -3.44 -29.68
CA ARG A 659 12.86 -3.93 -30.52
C ARG A 659 14.20 -3.38 -30.02
N ILE A 660 15.23 -4.22 -30.04
CA ILE A 660 16.61 -3.81 -29.75
C ILE A 660 17.18 -3.05 -30.96
N VAL A 661 17.76 -1.88 -30.71
CA VAL A 661 18.31 -0.96 -31.73
C VAL A 661 19.79 -0.63 -31.53
N GLY A 662 20.43 -1.22 -30.51
CA GLY A 662 21.87 -1.14 -30.28
C GLY A 662 22.24 -1.45 -28.84
N THR A 663 23.46 -1.09 -28.44
CA THR A 663 23.96 -1.20 -27.06
C THR A 663 24.71 0.07 -26.65
N GLU A 664 24.88 0.25 -25.34
CA GLU A 664 25.75 1.26 -24.73
C GLU A 664 26.47 0.69 -23.51
N VAL A 665 27.71 1.13 -23.25
CA VAL A 665 28.48 0.69 -22.07
C VAL A 665 28.25 1.66 -20.92
N TYR A 666 27.54 1.21 -19.89
CA TYR A 666 27.31 1.93 -18.65
C TYR A 666 28.39 1.61 -17.61
N ILE A 667 29.05 2.63 -17.06
CA ILE A 667 29.95 2.47 -15.92
C ILE A 667 29.16 2.72 -14.63
N ALA A 668 28.95 1.66 -13.84
CA ALA A 668 28.23 1.69 -12.57
C ALA A 668 28.85 2.70 -11.59
N ARG A 669 28.01 3.48 -10.91
CA ARG A 669 28.44 4.55 -10.00
C ARG A 669 28.16 4.15 -8.54
N PRO A 670 28.81 4.80 -7.54
CA PRO A 670 28.54 4.51 -6.13
C PRO A 670 27.05 4.66 -5.79
N GLY A 671 26.41 3.56 -5.38
CA GLY A 671 24.99 3.51 -5.03
C GLY A 671 24.04 3.27 -6.20
N ASP A 672 24.52 3.00 -7.42
CA ASP A 672 23.69 2.36 -8.45
C ASP A 672 23.47 0.88 -8.11
N SER A 673 22.31 0.38 -8.55
CA SER A 673 21.91 -1.03 -8.56
C SER A 673 21.23 -1.30 -9.90
N VAL A 674 21.20 -2.54 -10.37
CA VAL A 674 20.67 -2.84 -11.71
C VAL A 674 19.19 -2.49 -11.85
N TRP A 675 18.39 -2.62 -10.77
CA TRP A 675 17.02 -2.08 -10.70
C TRP A 675 16.95 -0.57 -10.93
N THR A 676 17.90 0.21 -10.38
CA THR A 676 17.97 1.65 -10.64
C THR A 676 18.59 2.01 -12.00
N LEU A 677 19.00 1.03 -12.81
CA LEU A 677 19.41 1.23 -14.20
C LEU A 677 18.28 0.87 -15.16
N THR A 678 17.61 -0.27 -14.96
CA THR A 678 16.39 -0.62 -15.72
C THR A 678 15.28 0.43 -15.57
N GLN A 679 15.08 0.96 -14.36
CA GLN A 679 14.12 2.05 -14.09
C GLN A 679 14.53 3.43 -14.65
N ARG A 680 15.72 3.58 -15.26
CA ARG A 680 16.14 4.82 -15.95
C ARG A 680 15.98 4.75 -17.47
N THR A 681 15.81 3.56 -18.03
CA THR A 681 15.86 3.33 -19.49
C THR A 681 14.69 2.45 -19.93
N ALA A 682 13.66 3.08 -20.51
CA ALA A 682 12.59 2.44 -21.31
C ALA A 682 11.94 1.16 -20.72
N GLN A 683 11.70 1.14 -19.40
CA GLN A 683 11.13 0.00 -18.67
C GLN A 683 11.78 -1.37 -18.99
N MET A 684 13.08 -1.37 -19.26
CA MET A 684 13.83 -2.55 -19.71
C MET A 684 13.78 -3.68 -18.66
N PRO A 685 13.42 -4.92 -19.02
CA PRO A 685 13.29 -6.01 -18.06
C PRO A 685 14.65 -6.54 -17.59
N MET A 686 14.67 -7.20 -16.43
CA MET A 686 15.91 -7.56 -15.75
C MET A 686 16.65 -8.70 -16.45
N TRP A 687 15.91 -9.67 -17.00
CA TRP A 687 16.49 -10.75 -17.81
C TRP A 687 17.25 -10.23 -19.05
N LEU A 688 16.79 -9.12 -19.64
CA LEU A 688 17.41 -8.55 -20.85
C LEU A 688 18.74 -7.86 -20.51
N VAL A 689 18.84 -7.17 -19.38
CA VAL A 689 20.14 -6.68 -18.89
C VAL A 689 21.06 -7.85 -18.54
N GLN A 690 20.53 -8.94 -17.96
CA GLN A 690 21.34 -10.12 -17.65
C GLN A 690 21.87 -10.83 -18.92
N GLN A 691 21.06 -10.93 -19.98
CA GLN A 691 21.44 -11.51 -21.28
C GLN A 691 22.67 -10.82 -21.91
N TYR A 692 22.79 -9.50 -21.75
CA TYR A 692 23.93 -8.73 -22.26
C TYR A 692 25.13 -8.68 -21.29
N ASN A 693 25.02 -9.28 -20.09
CA ASN A 693 26.03 -9.20 -19.02
C ASN A 693 26.23 -10.55 -18.28
N PRO A 694 26.48 -11.67 -18.97
CA PRO A 694 26.52 -13.01 -18.35
C PRO A 694 27.62 -13.16 -17.28
N ASP A 695 28.75 -12.46 -17.43
CA ASP A 695 29.90 -12.53 -16.51
C ASP A 695 29.85 -11.53 -15.34
N VAL A 696 28.83 -10.66 -15.28
CA VAL A 696 28.75 -9.59 -14.27
C VAL A 696 27.92 -10.03 -13.07
N ASP A 697 28.44 -9.85 -11.85
CA ASP A 697 27.62 -9.96 -10.63
C ASP A 697 26.69 -8.76 -10.51
N LEU A 698 25.49 -8.90 -11.06
CA LEU A 698 24.41 -7.92 -11.05
C LEU A 698 23.79 -7.70 -9.65
N ALA A 699 24.18 -8.47 -8.62
CA ALA A 699 23.71 -8.31 -7.24
C ALA A 699 24.71 -7.59 -6.33
N ASP A 700 26.03 -7.72 -6.56
CA ASP A 700 27.07 -6.88 -5.95
C ASP A 700 27.68 -5.91 -6.99
N LEU A 701 26.81 -5.07 -7.58
CA LEU A 701 27.23 -4.10 -8.60
C LEU A 701 28.09 -2.99 -7.97
N ARG A 702 29.41 -3.09 -8.13
CA ARG A 702 30.38 -2.14 -7.58
C ARG A 702 30.57 -0.92 -8.48
N ALA A 703 30.95 0.20 -7.86
CA ALA A 703 31.35 1.39 -8.60
C ALA A 703 32.58 1.09 -9.48
N GLY A 704 32.50 1.45 -10.75
CA GLY A 704 33.52 1.15 -11.77
C GLY A 704 33.23 -0.12 -12.59
N THR A 705 32.29 -0.97 -12.20
CA THR A 705 31.87 -2.12 -13.02
C THR A 705 31.23 -1.63 -14.33
N GLN A 706 31.67 -2.19 -15.46
CA GLN A 706 31.07 -1.93 -16.76
C GLN A 706 29.89 -2.87 -17.00
N ILE A 707 28.83 -2.36 -17.61
CA ILE A 707 27.60 -3.08 -17.95
C ILE A 707 27.22 -2.72 -19.39
N VAL A 708 26.96 -3.69 -20.25
CA VAL A 708 26.38 -3.45 -21.58
C VAL A 708 24.87 -3.32 -21.44
N MET A 709 24.32 -2.12 -21.57
CA MET A 709 22.88 -1.88 -21.58
C MET A 709 22.38 -1.94 -23.04
N PRO A 710 21.43 -2.82 -23.40
CA PRO A 710 20.80 -2.77 -24.72
C PRO A 710 19.89 -1.54 -24.83
N ARG A 711 19.93 -0.84 -25.97
CA ARG A 711 18.97 0.21 -26.30
C ARG A 711 17.77 -0.40 -27.01
N VAL A 712 16.58 -0.01 -26.57
CA VAL A 712 15.29 -0.52 -27.04
C VAL A 712 14.39 0.62 -27.48
N GLU A 713 13.60 0.39 -28.52
CA GLU A 713 12.56 1.28 -29.03
C GLU A 713 11.21 0.53 -29.06
N GLU A 714 10.11 1.24 -28.82
CA GLU A 714 8.76 0.69 -28.94
C GLU A 714 8.41 0.46 -30.42
N VAL A 715 7.79 -0.68 -30.74
CA VAL A 715 7.31 -1.01 -32.08
C VAL A 715 5.98 -0.29 -32.30
N GLY A 716 6.05 1.00 -32.64
CA GLY A 716 4.88 1.83 -32.89
C GLY A 716 4.00 1.29 -34.02
N SER A 717 2.68 1.39 -33.84
CA SER A 717 1.63 0.86 -34.73
C SER A 717 1.55 1.56 -36.10
N GLY A 718 2.57 1.37 -36.94
CA GLY A 718 2.64 1.86 -38.31
C GLY A 718 2.14 0.83 -39.33
N GLY A 719 0.82 0.73 -39.49
CA GLY A 719 0.14 -0.17 -40.44
C GLY A 719 -1.36 0.05 -40.49
#